data_AF-A0A7C2TDT0-F1
#
_entry.id   AF-A0A7C2TDT0-F1
#
_cell.length_a   1.000
_cell.length_b   1.000
_cell.length_c   1.000
_cell.angle_alpha   90.00
_cell.angle_beta   90.00
_cell.angle_gamma   90.00
#
_symmetry.space_group_name_H-M   'P 1'
#
loop_
_entity.id
_entity.type
_entity.pdbx_description
1 polymer ?
#
loop_
_entity_poly.entity_id
_entity_poly.type
_entity_poly.pdbx_seq_one_letter_code
_entity_poly.pdbx_strand_id
1 'polypeptide(L)'
;METPQSQDCQLEIRRLPPPAALFGATLALLSLAGLTLACNMPAGLPGPGLTATPSSSPSPSPIPATPTLTATPTLPPTPTPPPAVRIASGDRALFNGDWQAAYNEYQAAYQNSQDPALQTAALLGLGRTQLQAGEALAAVDTLNALIQGYPQSPNLPQAYFFLGQAYDALGRRSDSAQAYLNYLALRPSLIDAYILDLRGDALYAAGDYASAANDYRAALQSPGFLDTLAIEIKIARMHAKAGDYATALAMYDDIAGRSASDFTKAHLVWLKGQAFTALGQMDQAYAAYQEAVNSYPMAYDSYLALLELVNAGVPVNELNRGIVDYHAGQYGVALAAFDRYLQSATEELPTARYYNGLTLRALGGYEDAIAEWDKVIQNFPDDRFWDDAWEQKAYTQWAFLEQYPPAVETLLGFVSAAPDHSRAGEFLYDAADVAERGGQLSQAAELYQRVATEYPGYEKAQRALYLAGIALYRLDEYANALAIFQRALASATGLDERAAAYLWQGKSQFAAGNLEAAQAAWELAASTDPTGYYSERARDILRGLPPFTPPQAYDLAFDLASERAQAEAWMRATFSLPGEMDLSSLGPLLSDARLVRGNELWALGLYERARAEFEDLRLSVQSEPANCYRLANYFLDLGLYRSAILAARQVLTLAGMDDADTANAPAFFNHVRFGPYFSDLILAAAQQHALHPLFLFSLVRQESFFEGFARSSAEARGLMQIIPSTGQERAANLGWPPDFDPDDLFRPLVNITLGADYLAHWRDRFDGDLYAALAAYNGGPGNAMAWRALAPDDPDLFLEVVRFEETRNYIRGIYEVFTIYRRLYDRSQ
;
A
#
# COMPACT_ATOMS: atom_id res chain seq x y z
N MET A 1 22.14 4.74 0.98
CA MET A 1 22.27 4.65 -0.49
C MET A 1 21.10 3.83 -0.99
N GLU A 2 20.15 4.44 -1.69
CA GLU A 2 19.14 3.69 -2.44
C GLU A 2 19.58 3.70 -3.90
N THR A 3 20.02 2.55 -4.40
CA THR A 3 20.17 2.33 -5.85
C THR A 3 18.79 2.24 -6.48
N PRO A 4 18.50 2.96 -7.58
CA PRO A 4 17.29 2.70 -8.35
C PRO A 4 17.41 1.31 -8.96
N GLN A 5 16.63 0.34 -8.48
CA GLN A 5 16.53 -0.96 -9.13
C GLN A 5 15.96 -0.81 -10.54
N SER A 6 16.52 -1.56 -11.48
CA SER A 6 16.09 -1.57 -12.87
C SER A 6 14.64 -2.05 -12.98
N GLN A 7 13.91 -1.44 -13.91
CA GLN A 7 12.62 -1.96 -14.38
C GLN A 7 12.87 -3.21 -15.26
N ASP A 8 13.22 -4.33 -14.64
CA ASP A 8 13.14 -5.63 -15.29
C ASP A 8 11.70 -6.15 -15.16
N CYS A 9 11.02 -6.23 -16.30
CA CYS A 9 9.62 -6.62 -16.37
C CYS A 9 9.46 -8.14 -16.25
N GLN A 10 9.71 -8.69 -15.05
CA GLN A 10 9.22 -10.02 -14.71
C GLN A 10 7.78 -9.92 -14.20
N LEU A 11 6.87 -10.55 -14.95
CA LEU A 11 5.49 -10.74 -14.53
C LEU A 11 5.46 -11.79 -13.40
N GLU A 12 5.64 -11.35 -12.16
CA GLU A 12 5.09 -12.09 -11.03
C GLU A 12 3.58 -12.21 -11.26
N ILE A 13 3.13 -13.40 -11.66
CA ILE A 13 1.72 -13.76 -11.61
C ILE A 13 1.32 -13.74 -10.15
N ARG A 14 0.80 -12.60 -9.69
CA ARG A 14 0.21 -12.47 -8.34
C ARG A 14 -0.74 -13.63 -8.14
N ARG A 15 -0.39 -14.52 -7.23
CA ARG A 15 -1.16 -15.72 -6.88
C ARG A 15 -2.56 -15.28 -6.46
N LEU A 16 -3.52 -15.37 -7.39
CA LEU A 16 -4.91 -15.04 -7.11
C LEU A 16 -5.38 -15.93 -5.96
N PRO A 17 -5.87 -15.37 -4.84
CA PRO A 17 -6.53 -16.17 -3.83
C PRO A 17 -7.76 -16.85 -4.46
N PRO A 18 -8.14 -18.07 -4.00
CA PRO A 18 -9.30 -18.75 -4.54
C PRO A 18 -10.55 -17.88 -4.38
N PRO A 19 -11.41 -17.77 -5.42
CA PRO A 19 -12.56 -16.87 -5.37
C PRO A 19 -13.55 -17.31 -4.31
N ALA A 20 -13.81 -16.43 -3.33
CA ALA A 20 -14.94 -16.59 -2.43
C ALA A 20 -16.24 -16.51 -3.22
N ALA A 21 -17.08 -17.55 -3.11
CA ALA A 21 -18.29 -17.70 -3.92
C ALA A 21 -19.37 -16.67 -3.56
N LEU A 22 -19.37 -15.53 -4.27
CA LEU A 22 -20.44 -14.52 -4.23
C LEU A 22 -21.57 -14.89 -5.19
N PHE A 23 -22.58 -15.60 -4.68
CA PHE A 23 -23.83 -15.81 -5.41
C PHE A 23 -24.62 -14.50 -5.54
N GLY A 24 -24.57 -13.88 -6.72
CA GLY A 24 -25.43 -12.74 -7.05
C GLY A 24 -26.89 -13.14 -7.18
N ALA A 25 -27.76 -12.54 -6.38
CA ALA A 25 -29.21 -12.75 -6.46
C ALA A 25 -29.84 -11.85 -7.54
N THR A 26 -30.29 -12.43 -8.65
CA THR A 26 -31.10 -11.74 -9.66
C THR A 26 -32.60 -11.92 -9.40
N LEU A 27 -33.34 -10.81 -9.36
CA LEU A 27 -34.80 -10.83 -9.30
C LEU A 27 -35.40 -11.40 -10.60
N ALA A 28 -36.35 -12.31 -10.47
CA ALA A 28 -37.31 -12.63 -11.53
C ALA A 28 -38.73 -12.71 -10.95
N LEU A 29 -39.57 -11.73 -11.31
CA LEU A 29 -41.00 -11.74 -11.05
C LEU A 29 -41.71 -12.62 -12.09
N LEU A 30 -42.49 -13.61 -11.65
CA LEU A 30 -43.68 -14.06 -12.38
C LEU A 30 -44.64 -14.84 -11.46
N SER A 31 -45.93 -14.62 -11.68
CA SER A 31 -47.04 -15.09 -10.84
C SER A 31 -47.83 -16.21 -11.54
N LEU A 32 -48.39 -17.17 -10.78
CA LEU A 32 -49.83 -17.31 -10.49
C LEU A 32 -50.19 -18.67 -9.84
N ALA A 33 -51.07 -18.61 -8.83
CA ALA A 33 -52.13 -19.57 -8.41
C ALA A 33 -52.00 -21.11 -8.55
N GLY A 34 -52.35 -21.84 -7.48
CA GLY A 34 -53.11 -23.10 -7.64
C GLY A 34 -53.10 -24.17 -6.53
N LEU A 35 -54.19 -24.18 -5.72
CA LEU A 35 -54.81 -25.37 -5.07
C LEU A 35 -54.18 -26.08 -3.84
N THR A 36 -55.11 -26.68 -3.09
CA THR A 36 -55.01 -27.24 -1.73
C THR A 36 -55.29 -28.75 -1.71
N LEU A 37 -54.79 -29.49 -0.69
CA LEU A 37 -55.55 -30.50 0.08
C LEU A 37 -54.73 -31.16 1.22
N ALA A 38 -55.42 -31.66 2.25
CA ALA A 38 -54.88 -32.31 3.47
C ALA A 38 -54.66 -33.84 3.25
N CYS A 39 -53.90 -34.63 4.04
CA CYS A 39 -53.90 -34.93 5.50
C CYS A 39 -52.54 -35.64 5.88
N ASN A 40 -52.22 -36.18 7.08
CA ASN A 40 -52.96 -36.53 8.30
C ASN A 40 -52.07 -36.56 9.60
N MET A 41 -52.65 -36.98 10.72
CA MET A 41 -52.09 -37.24 12.08
C MET A 41 -51.89 -38.77 12.33
N PRO A 42 -51.18 -39.30 13.39
CA PRO A 42 -51.42 -39.00 14.82
C PRO A 42 -50.20 -39.07 15.81
N ALA A 43 -50.51 -38.98 17.12
CA ALA A 43 -49.61 -38.61 18.22
C ALA A 43 -49.21 -39.75 19.19
N GLY A 44 -48.27 -39.46 20.12
CA GLY A 44 -47.91 -40.31 21.27
C GLY A 44 -47.10 -39.57 22.36
N LEU A 45 -47.67 -39.46 23.57
CA LEU A 45 -47.07 -39.00 24.85
C LEU A 45 -46.55 -40.24 25.65
N PRO A 46 -45.93 -40.16 26.87
CA PRO A 46 -45.85 -39.04 27.83
C PRO A 46 -44.49 -38.82 28.55
N GLY A 47 -44.42 -37.79 29.41
CA GLY A 47 -43.37 -37.63 30.43
C GLY A 47 -43.80 -38.14 31.82
N PRO A 48 -42.91 -38.03 32.82
CA PRO A 48 -43.30 -37.30 34.04
C PRO A 48 -42.19 -36.38 34.57
N GLY A 49 -42.56 -35.34 35.32
CA GLY A 49 -41.63 -34.48 36.05
C GLY A 49 -41.60 -34.76 37.55
N LEU A 50 -40.62 -34.19 38.27
CA LEU A 50 -40.65 -33.97 39.72
C LEU A 50 -39.79 -32.77 40.11
N THR A 51 -40.16 -32.14 41.23
CA THR A 51 -39.65 -30.86 41.75
C THR A 51 -38.50 -30.98 42.75
N ALA A 52 -37.56 -30.03 42.77
CA ALA A 52 -36.74 -29.73 43.96
C ALA A 52 -36.27 -28.25 43.99
N THR A 53 -36.23 -27.67 45.19
CA THR A 53 -35.79 -26.29 45.52
C THR A 53 -34.27 -26.14 45.62
N PRO A 54 -33.72 -24.91 45.55
CA PRO A 54 -32.27 -24.69 45.47
C PRO A 54 -31.53 -24.92 46.80
N SER A 55 -30.29 -25.41 46.70
CA SER A 55 -29.32 -25.44 47.79
C SER A 55 -28.27 -24.34 47.59
N SER A 56 -27.83 -23.72 48.68
CA SER A 56 -26.88 -22.62 48.70
C SER A 56 -25.43 -23.06 48.44
N SER A 57 -24.73 -22.36 47.55
CA SER A 57 -23.26 -22.38 47.44
C SER A 57 -22.65 -21.10 48.05
N PRO A 58 -21.46 -21.16 48.67
CA PRO A 58 -20.91 -20.06 49.46
C PRO A 58 -20.30 -18.93 48.62
N SER A 59 -20.30 -17.72 49.17
CA SER A 59 -19.64 -16.55 48.60
C SER A 59 -18.11 -16.70 48.52
N PRO A 60 -17.46 -16.18 47.45
CA PRO A 60 -16.02 -15.90 47.49
C PRO A 60 -15.72 -14.69 48.39
N SER A 61 -14.56 -14.72 49.05
CA SER A 61 -14.06 -13.62 49.88
C SER A 61 -13.68 -12.37 49.05
N PRO A 62 -13.59 -11.17 49.65
CA PRO A 62 -13.31 -9.93 48.92
C PRO A 62 -11.89 -9.90 48.35
N ILE A 63 -11.77 -9.46 47.09
CA ILE A 63 -10.51 -8.99 46.50
C ILE A 63 -10.13 -7.67 47.22
N PRO A 64 -8.84 -7.41 47.52
CA PRO A 64 -8.42 -6.13 48.09
C PRO A 64 -8.81 -4.96 47.19
N ALA A 65 -9.32 -3.88 47.79
CA ALA A 65 -9.73 -2.70 47.03
C ALA A 65 -8.52 -2.05 46.33
N THR A 66 -8.60 -1.95 45.00
CA THR A 66 -7.77 -1.03 44.21
C THR A 66 -7.87 0.38 44.81
N PRO A 67 -6.76 1.13 44.99
CA PRO A 67 -6.82 2.47 45.55
C PRO A 67 -7.74 3.35 44.71
N THR A 68 -8.77 3.90 45.34
CA THR A 68 -9.70 4.82 44.68
C THR A 68 -8.95 6.09 44.30
N LEU A 69 -9.00 6.45 43.02
CA LEU A 69 -8.36 7.66 42.51
C LEU A 69 -8.90 8.88 43.25
N THR A 70 -8.00 9.62 43.90
CA THR A 70 -8.29 10.93 44.48
C THR A 70 -8.77 11.85 43.37
N ALA A 71 -9.94 12.48 43.52
CA ALA A 71 -10.47 13.37 42.50
C ALA A 71 -9.46 14.52 42.23
N THR A 72 -8.98 14.60 40.99
CA THR A 72 -8.13 15.69 40.51
C THR A 72 -8.85 17.02 40.76
N PRO A 73 -8.21 18.03 41.36
CA PRO A 73 -8.85 19.33 41.56
C PRO A 73 -9.28 19.90 40.21
N THR A 74 -10.53 20.35 40.13
CA THR A 74 -11.10 20.94 38.91
C THR A 74 -10.25 22.14 38.51
N LEU A 75 -9.57 22.03 37.37
CA LEU A 75 -8.77 23.13 36.84
C LEU A 75 -9.67 24.37 36.63
N PRO A 76 -9.17 25.59 36.90
CA PRO A 76 -9.89 26.79 36.52
C PRO A 76 -10.16 26.77 35.01
N PRO A 77 -11.28 27.36 34.54
CA PRO A 77 -11.64 27.31 33.13
C PRO A 77 -10.50 27.89 32.28
N THR A 78 -9.99 27.08 31.34
CA THR A 78 -8.94 27.49 30.40
C THR A 78 -9.39 28.75 29.67
N PRO A 79 -8.54 29.80 29.56
CA PRO A 79 -8.89 31.00 28.82
C PRO A 79 -9.34 30.67 27.40
N THR A 80 -10.42 31.31 26.93
CA THR A 80 -10.92 31.12 25.56
C THR A 80 -9.80 31.41 24.55
N PRO A 81 -9.42 30.46 23.68
CA PRO A 81 -8.35 30.67 22.71
C PRO A 81 -8.60 31.90 21.83
N PRO A 82 -7.59 32.78 21.63
CA PRO A 82 -7.67 33.91 20.70
C PRO A 82 -8.00 33.44 19.26
N PRO A 83 -8.69 34.24 18.44
CA PRO A 83 -9.10 33.83 17.09
C PRO A 83 -7.96 33.30 16.20
N ALA A 84 -6.76 33.87 16.28
CA ALA A 84 -5.60 33.39 15.53
C ALA A 84 -5.14 31.97 15.94
N VAL A 85 -5.25 31.61 17.23
CA VAL A 85 -4.99 30.24 17.71
C VAL A 85 -6.05 29.29 17.17
N ARG A 86 -7.32 29.74 17.12
CA ARG A 86 -8.43 28.97 16.56
C ARG A 86 -8.27 28.67 15.07
N ILE A 87 -7.74 29.62 14.27
CA ILE A 87 -7.38 29.33 12.87
C ILE A 87 -6.39 28.17 12.80
N ALA A 88 -5.30 28.21 13.58
CA ALA A 88 -4.29 27.15 13.59
C ALA A 88 -4.83 25.80 14.11
N SER A 89 -5.72 25.81 15.10
CA SER A 89 -6.45 24.61 15.55
C SER A 89 -7.38 24.06 14.48
N GLY A 90 -8.09 24.93 13.74
CA GLY A 90 -8.93 24.57 12.61
C GLY A 90 -8.13 23.98 11.45
N ASP A 91 -6.98 24.57 11.11
CA ASP A 91 -6.06 24.07 10.08
C ASP A 91 -5.52 22.69 10.45
N ARG A 92 -5.15 22.46 11.71
CA ARG A 92 -4.72 21.14 12.22
C ARG A 92 -5.85 20.12 12.16
N ALA A 93 -7.06 20.48 12.59
CA ALA A 93 -8.22 19.59 12.54
C ALA A 93 -8.59 19.24 11.09
N LEU A 94 -8.58 20.20 10.17
CA LEU A 94 -8.84 20.00 8.75
C LEU A 94 -7.80 19.07 8.12
N PHE A 95 -6.50 19.28 8.42
CA PHE A 95 -5.41 18.40 7.98
C PHE A 95 -5.52 16.97 8.56
N ASN A 96 -5.96 16.83 9.81
CA ASN A 96 -6.23 15.53 10.43
C ASN A 96 -7.52 14.87 9.89
N GLY A 97 -8.34 15.59 9.11
CA GLY A 97 -9.64 15.11 8.61
C GLY A 97 -10.75 15.11 9.67
N ASP A 98 -10.58 15.84 10.78
CA ASP A 98 -11.64 16.14 11.75
C ASP A 98 -12.39 17.40 11.31
N TRP A 99 -13.30 17.20 10.34
CA TRP A 99 -14.08 18.29 9.76
C TRP A 99 -15.00 18.96 10.78
N GLN A 100 -15.48 18.23 11.79
CA GLN A 100 -16.38 18.80 12.81
C GLN A 100 -15.63 19.73 13.76
N ALA A 101 -14.43 19.34 14.23
CA ALA A 101 -13.57 20.22 15.02
C ALA A 101 -13.08 21.42 14.20
N ALA A 102 -12.69 21.20 12.93
CA ALA A 102 -12.27 22.27 12.03
C ALA A 102 -13.37 23.33 11.85
N TYR A 103 -14.60 22.91 11.54
CA TYR A 103 -15.74 23.79 11.38
C TYR A 103 -15.98 24.63 12.64
N ASN A 104 -15.97 23.99 13.82
CA ASN A 104 -16.21 24.66 15.10
C ASN A 104 -15.14 25.72 15.41
N GLU A 105 -13.86 25.41 15.16
CA GLU A 105 -12.76 26.34 15.40
C GLU A 105 -12.77 27.53 14.43
N TYR A 106 -12.98 27.29 13.12
CA TYR A 106 -13.11 28.39 12.17
C TYR A 106 -14.36 29.24 12.41
N GLN A 107 -15.51 28.63 12.74
CA GLN A 107 -16.74 29.37 13.08
C GLN A 107 -16.51 30.27 14.31
N ALA A 108 -15.87 29.73 15.36
CA ALA A 108 -15.52 30.51 16.54
C ALA A 108 -14.49 31.61 16.23
N ALA A 109 -13.52 31.37 15.34
CA ALA A 109 -12.57 32.39 14.89
C ALA A 109 -13.27 33.54 14.15
N TYR A 110 -14.20 33.23 13.24
CA TYR A 110 -14.98 34.22 12.49
C TYR A 110 -15.85 35.09 13.42
N GLN A 111 -16.63 34.46 14.31
CA GLN A 111 -17.55 35.16 15.20
C GLN A 111 -16.85 36.06 16.23
N ASN A 112 -15.67 35.67 16.70
CA ASN A 112 -14.95 36.37 17.78
C ASN A 112 -13.82 37.29 17.28
N SER A 113 -13.60 37.38 15.96
CA SER A 113 -12.64 38.32 15.36
C SER A 113 -13.31 39.57 14.82
N GLN A 114 -12.61 40.71 14.94
CA GLN A 114 -12.89 41.95 14.19
C GLN A 114 -11.76 42.28 13.19
N ASP A 115 -10.73 41.45 13.11
CA ASP A 115 -9.64 41.55 12.13
C ASP A 115 -10.10 40.92 10.80
N PRO A 116 -10.16 41.68 9.69
CA PRO A 116 -10.54 41.17 8.38
C PRO A 116 -9.67 40.01 7.90
N ALA A 117 -8.37 39.97 8.22
CA ALA A 117 -7.47 38.91 7.77
C ALA A 117 -7.82 37.56 8.45
N LEU A 118 -8.13 37.60 9.74
CA LEU A 118 -8.59 36.41 10.48
C LEU A 118 -10.01 36.01 10.07
N GLN A 119 -10.88 36.97 9.73
CA GLN A 119 -12.21 36.66 9.21
C GLN A 119 -12.16 35.98 7.83
N THR A 120 -11.27 36.41 6.92
CA THR A 120 -11.14 35.76 5.60
C THR A 120 -10.44 34.41 5.69
N ALA A 121 -9.46 34.24 6.59
CA ALA A 121 -8.89 32.94 6.89
C ALA A 121 -9.95 31.97 7.44
N ALA A 122 -10.80 32.43 8.37
CA ALA A 122 -11.90 31.63 8.91
C ALA A 122 -12.94 31.24 7.84
N LEU A 123 -13.37 32.17 6.98
CA LEU A 123 -14.31 31.87 5.89
C LEU A 123 -13.70 30.89 4.87
N LEU A 124 -12.40 31.03 4.54
CA LEU A 124 -11.71 30.07 3.67
C LEU A 124 -11.67 28.68 4.32
N GLY A 125 -11.32 28.59 5.61
CA GLY A 125 -11.31 27.36 6.39
C GLY A 125 -12.68 26.69 6.47
N LEU A 126 -13.74 27.46 6.73
CA LEU A 126 -15.13 26.98 6.70
C LEU A 126 -15.51 26.43 5.33
N GLY A 127 -15.30 27.19 4.25
CA GLY A 127 -15.65 26.76 2.90
C GLY A 127 -14.91 25.49 2.45
N ARG A 128 -13.63 25.36 2.81
CA ARG A 128 -12.86 24.12 2.62
C ARG A 128 -13.43 22.96 3.42
N THR A 129 -13.73 23.17 4.70
CA THR A 129 -14.26 22.13 5.60
C THR A 129 -15.62 21.62 5.13
N GLN A 130 -16.51 22.53 4.73
CA GLN A 130 -17.82 22.21 4.17
C GLN A 130 -17.70 21.41 2.87
N LEU A 131 -16.78 21.80 1.98
CA LEU A 131 -16.53 21.06 0.74
C LEU A 131 -16.04 19.62 1.02
N GLN A 132 -15.12 19.44 1.97
CA GLN A 132 -14.62 18.11 2.36
C GLN A 132 -15.71 17.25 3.01
N ALA A 133 -16.60 17.87 3.79
CA ALA A 133 -17.78 17.21 4.38
C ALA A 133 -18.95 16.98 3.39
N GLY A 134 -18.75 17.18 2.09
CA GLY A 134 -19.79 17.02 1.06
C GLY A 134 -20.85 18.12 1.01
N GLU A 135 -20.77 19.14 1.86
CA GLU A 135 -21.69 20.28 1.95
C GLU A 135 -21.45 21.33 0.85
N ALA A 136 -21.31 20.91 -0.41
CA ALA A 136 -20.86 21.76 -1.52
C ALA A 136 -21.69 23.05 -1.71
N LEU A 137 -22.99 23.03 -1.43
CA LEU A 137 -23.84 24.23 -1.48
C LEU A 137 -23.47 25.24 -0.37
N ALA A 138 -23.24 24.77 0.85
CA ALA A 138 -22.85 25.62 1.96
C ALA A 138 -21.43 26.18 1.76
N ALA A 139 -20.53 25.39 1.17
CA ALA A 139 -19.21 25.86 0.73
C ALA A 139 -19.32 26.99 -0.30
N VAL A 140 -20.19 26.86 -1.31
CA VAL A 140 -20.46 27.93 -2.30
C VAL A 140 -20.91 29.23 -1.61
N ASP A 141 -21.84 29.17 -0.66
CA ASP A 141 -22.35 30.35 0.04
C ASP A 141 -21.24 31.03 0.89
N THR A 142 -20.49 30.24 1.67
CA THR A 142 -19.37 30.71 2.50
C THR A 142 -18.25 31.36 1.66
N LEU A 143 -17.85 30.73 0.56
CA LEU A 143 -16.78 31.23 -0.32
C LEU A 143 -17.22 32.49 -1.07
N ASN A 144 -18.49 32.57 -1.50
CA ASN A 144 -19.04 33.81 -2.06
C ASN A 144 -19.10 34.95 -1.02
N ALA A 145 -19.40 34.65 0.25
CA ALA A 145 -19.36 35.66 1.31
C ALA A 145 -17.93 36.23 1.52
N LEU A 146 -16.89 35.40 1.42
CA LEU A 146 -15.49 35.85 1.41
C LEU A 146 -15.23 36.77 0.19
N ILE A 147 -15.54 36.28 -1.01
CA ILE A 147 -15.25 36.98 -2.28
C ILE A 147 -15.95 38.34 -2.37
N GLN A 148 -17.21 38.41 -1.95
CA GLN A 148 -18.02 39.62 -2.03
C GLN A 148 -17.78 40.58 -0.86
N GLY A 149 -17.58 40.07 0.35
CA GLY A 149 -17.34 40.87 1.55
C GLY A 149 -15.94 41.44 1.66
N TYR A 150 -14.94 40.75 1.11
CA TYR A 150 -13.52 41.08 1.28
C TYR A 150 -12.76 41.10 -0.06
N PRO A 151 -13.11 42.01 -1.00
CA PRO A 151 -12.55 42.06 -2.36
C PRO A 151 -11.07 42.48 -2.44
N GLN A 152 -10.39 42.63 -1.30
CA GLN A 152 -8.94 42.88 -1.18
C GLN A 152 -8.23 41.80 -0.35
N SER A 153 -8.91 40.70 -0.03
CA SER A 153 -8.32 39.61 0.77
C SER A 153 -7.20 38.89 -0.01
N PRO A 154 -6.08 38.56 0.64
CA PRO A 154 -5.06 37.69 0.03
C PRO A 154 -5.57 36.26 -0.24
N ASN A 155 -6.68 35.85 0.39
CA ASN A 155 -7.30 34.53 0.26
C ASN A 155 -8.21 34.37 -0.98
N LEU A 156 -8.42 35.42 -1.76
CA LEU A 156 -9.31 35.37 -2.95
C LEU A 156 -8.97 34.28 -3.98
N PRO A 157 -7.69 34.00 -4.33
CA PRO A 157 -7.36 32.94 -5.27
C PRO A 157 -7.81 31.57 -4.72
N GLN A 158 -7.42 31.24 -3.49
CA GLN A 158 -7.81 29.98 -2.87
C GLN A 158 -9.33 29.85 -2.77
N ALA A 159 -10.04 30.95 -2.45
CA ALA A 159 -11.50 30.97 -2.44
C ALA A 159 -12.10 30.63 -3.82
N TYR A 160 -11.57 31.17 -4.92
CA TYR A 160 -12.00 30.82 -6.28
C TYR A 160 -11.66 29.37 -6.65
N PHE A 161 -10.52 28.83 -6.21
CA PHE A 161 -10.17 27.43 -6.45
C PHE A 161 -11.17 26.47 -5.78
N PHE A 162 -11.42 26.64 -4.48
CA PHE A 162 -12.38 25.80 -3.75
C PHE A 162 -13.82 26.02 -4.23
N LEU A 163 -14.15 27.22 -4.74
CA LEU A 163 -15.44 27.49 -5.36
C LEU A 163 -15.61 26.72 -6.68
N GLY A 164 -14.53 26.55 -7.46
CA GLY A 164 -14.52 25.67 -8.63
C GLY A 164 -14.83 24.23 -8.28
N GLN A 165 -14.10 23.67 -7.30
CA GLN A 165 -14.36 22.32 -6.79
C GLN A 165 -15.79 22.15 -6.25
N ALA A 166 -16.32 23.12 -5.51
CA ALA A 166 -17.69 23.09 -5.01
C ALA A 166 -18.73 23.15 -6.14
N TYR A 167 -18.48 23.91 -7.22
CA TYR A 167 -19.33 23.89 -8.40
C TYR A 167 -19.25 22.57 -9.16
N ASP A 168 -18.10 21.91 -9.23
CA ASP A 168 -17.99 20.58 -9.84
C ASP A 168 -18.72 19.49 -9.05
N ALA A 169 -18.68 19.54 -7.72
CA ALA A 169 -19.47 18.67 -6.85
C ALA A 169 -20.99 18.87 -7.05
N LEU A 170 -21.42 20.11 -7.35
CA LEU A 170 -22.81 20.45 -7.71
C LEU A 170 -23.15 20.21 -9.18
N GLY A 171 -22.22 19.72 -10.01
CA GLY A 171 -22.41 19.54 -11.46
C GLY A 171 -22.53 20.85 -12.26
N ARG A 172 -22.22 22.01 -11.66
CA ARG A 172 -22.30 23.35 -12.25
C ARG A 172 -21.05 23.67 -13.09
N ARG A 173 -20.86 22.88 -14.16
CA ARG A 173 -19.61 22.83 -14.96
C ARG A 173 -19.12 24.18 -15.49
N SER A 174 -20.02 25.01 -16.04
CA SER A 174 -19.66 26.36 -16.52
C SER A 174 -19.23 27.31 -15.41
N ASP A 175 -19.84 27.21 -14.23
CA ASP A 175 -19.48 28.03 -13.07
C ASP A 175 -18.12 27.60 -12.49
N SER A 176 -17.84 26.28 -12.47
CA SER A 176 -16.51 25.75 -12.12
C SER A 176 -15.42 26.29 -13.05
N ALA A 177 -15.63 26.17 -14.37
CA ALA A 177 -14.68 26.66 -15.35
C ALA A 177 -14.43 28.18 -15.24
N GLN A 178 -15.45 28.97 -14.84
CA GLN A 178 -15.30 30.40 -14.57
C GLN A 178 -14.56 30.67 -13.26
N ALA A 179 -14.76 29.87 -12.22
CA ALA A 179 -14.05 30.00 -10.95
C ALA A 179 -12.55 29.72 -11.11
N TYR A 180 -12.16 28.67 -11.85
CA TYR A 180 -10.76 28.41 -12.20
C TYR A 180 -10.16 29.51 -13.10
N LEU A 181 -10.94 30.11 -14.01
CA LEU A 181 -10.49 31.27 -14.78
C LEU A 181 -10.21 32.50 -13.88
N ASN A 182 -11.03 32.72 -12.85
CA ASN A 182 -10.80 33.77 -11.86
C ASN A 182 -9.57 33.50 -10.98
N TYR A 183 -9.27 32.23 -10.68
CA TYR A 183 -8.00 31.85 -10.04
C TYR A 183 -6.81 32.27 -10.91
N LEU A 184 -6.80 31.87 -12.19
CA LEU A 184 -5.71 32.18 -13.13
C LEU A 184 -5.49 33.68 -13.29
N ALA A 185 -6.55 34.50 -13.25
CA ALA A 185 -6.45 35.95 -13.29
C ALA A 185 -5.75 36.57 -12.06
N LEU A 186 -5.75 35.89 -10.90
CA LEU A 186 -5.13 36.34 -9.65
C LEU A 186 -3.78 35.67 -9.34
N ARG A 187 -3.46 34.56 -10.03
CA ARG A 187 -2.23 33.77 -9.90
C ARG A 187 -1.68 33.31 -11.27
N PRO A 188 -1.46 34.22 -12.24
CA PRO A 188 -1.00 33.86 -13.57
C PRO A 188 0.43 33.30 -13.54
N SER A 189 0.70 32.32 -14.41
CA SER A 189 1.98 31.64 -14.58
C SER A 189 2.54 30.95 -13.32
N LEU A 190 1.70 30.72 -12.30
CA LEU A 190 2.12 30.08 -11.05
C LEU A 190 1.96 28.56 -11.14
N ILE A 191 0.72 28.08 -11.19
CA ILE A 191 0.37 26.65 -11.27
C ILE A 191 -0.57 26.38 -12.45
N ASP A 192 -0.44 27.18 -13.51
CA ASP A 192 -1.35 27.21 -14.66
C ASP A 192 -1.54 25.82 -15.29
N ALA A 193 -0.49 25.01 -15.37
CA ALA A 193 -0.55 23.61 -15.81
C ALA A 193 -1.68 22.83 -15.12
N TYR A 194 -1.73 22.91 -13.80
CA TYR A 194 -2.66 22.16 -12.95
C TYR A 194 -4.08 22.72 -12.96
N ILE A 195 -4.23 24.04 -13.14
CA ILE A 195 -5.53 24.72 -13.13
C ILE A 195 -6.20 24.68 -14.51
N LEU A 196 -5.42 24.76 -15.59
CA LEU A 196 -5.91 24.60 -16.97
C LEU A 196 -6.32 23.15 -17.25
N ASP A 197 -5.65 22.15 -16.64
CA ASP A 197 -6.12 20.75 -16.63
C ASP A 197 -7.52 20.63 -16.01
N LEU A 198 -7.71 21.14 -14.78
CA LEU A 198 -9.00 21.13 -14.07
C LEU A 198 -10.10 21.93 -14.81
N ARG A 199 -9.75 23.11 -15.34
CA ARG A 199 -10.68 23.94 -16.12
C ARG A 199 -11.02 23.27 -17.45
N GLY A 200 -10.08 22.58 -18.09
CA GLY A 200 -10.31 21.76 -19.27
C GLY A 200 -11.31 20.63 -19.01
N ASP A 201 -11.19 19.93 -17.87
CA ASP A 201 -12.14 18.89 -17.46
C ASP A 201 -13.55 19.47 -17.23
N ALA A 202 -13.65 20.63 -16.55
CA ALA A 202 -14.91 21.33 -16.34
C ALA A 202 -15.55 21.81 -17.66
N LEU A 203 -14.76 22.37 -18.58
CA LEU A 203 -15.21 22.79 -19.92
C LEU A 203 -15.65 21.60 -20.78
N TYR A 204 -14.92 20.49 -20.72
CA TYR A 204 -15.31 19.24 -21.38
C TYR A 204 -16.68 18.75 -20.87
N ALA A 205 -16.87 18.72 -19.56
CA ALA A 205 -18.14 18.32 -18.94
C ALA A 205 -19.28 19.33 -19.22
N ALA A 206 -18.97 20.59 -19.51
CA ALA A 206 -19.92 21.59 -19.99
C ALA A 206 -20.25 21.48 -21.49
N GLY A 207 -19.53 20.65 -22.24
CA GLY A 207 -19.65 20.51 -23.70
C GLY A 207 -18.88 21.55 -24.53
N ASP A 208 -18.07 22.41 -23.91
CA ASP A 208 -17.20 23.35 -24.62
C ASP A 208 -15.84 22.71 -24.95
N TYR A 209 -15.88 21.79 -25.90
CA TYR A 209 -14.70 21.03 -26.34
C TYR A 209 -13.62 21.91 -26.97
N ALA A 210 -13.99 23.05 -27.55
CA ALA A 210 -13.04 23.97 -28.18
C ALA A 210 -12.20 24.71 -27.14
N SER A 211 -12.84 25.27 -26.09
CA SER A 211 -12.13 25.86 -24.98
C SER A 211 -11.35 24.82 -24.18
N ALA A 212 -11.92 23.63 -23.93
CA ALA A 212 -11.22 22.55 -23.23
C ALA A 212 -9.92 22.12 -23.95
N ALA A 213 -9.96 21.96 -25.27
CA ALA A 213 -8.78 21.63 -26.06
C ALA A 213 -7.70 22.72 -26.02
N ASN A 214 -8.09 24.01 -25.92
CA ASN A 214 -7.15 25.11 -25.79
C ASN A 214 -6.49 25.12 -24.40
N ASP A 215 -7.29 24.91 -23.35
CA ASP A 215 -6.81 24.82 -21.97
C ASP A 215 -5.82 23.66 -21.79
N TYR A 216 -6.12 22.45 -22.28
CA TYR A 216 -5.17 21.32 -22.22
C TYR A 216 -3.86 21.58 -22.98
N ARG A 217 -3.91 22.25 -24.15
CA ARG A 217 -2.68 22.63 -24.88
C ARG A 217 -1.87 23.68 -24.12
N ALA A 218 -2.53 24.62 -23.45
CA ALA A 218 -1.86 25.61 -22.60
C ALA A 218 -1.31 24.97 -21.30
N ALA A 219 -1.97 23.94 -20.78
CA ALA A 219 -1.48 23.15 -19.64
C ALA A 219 -0.15 22.46 -19.98
N LEU A 220 -0.05 21.82 -21.15
CA LEU A 220 1.20 21.20 -21.65
C LEU A 220 2.34 22.20 -21.90
N GLN A 221 2.03 23.47 -22.11
CA GLN A 221 3.01 24.55 -22.29
C GLN A 221 3.42 25.22 -20.96
N SER A 222 2.75 24.88 -19.87
CA SER A 222 2.96 25.49 -18.55
C SER A 222 3.87 24.61 -17.68
N PRO A 223 4.76 25.18 -16.84
CA PRO A 223 5.60 24.40 -15.94
C PRO A 223 4.79 23.59 -14.91
N GLY A 224 5.07 22.29 -14.82
CA GLY A 224 4.49 21.41 -13.80
C GLY A 224 4.71 19.93 -14.12
N PHE A 225 4.32 19.07 -13.18
CA PHE A 225 4.33 17.61 -13.31
C PHE A 225 2.95 17.10 -13.73
N LEU A 226 2.68 17.14 -15.04
CA LEU A 226 1.52 16.49 -15.67
C LEU A 226 1.97 15.24 -16.44
N ASP A 227 1.09 14.25 -16.54
CA ASP A 227 1.25 13.16 -17.51
C ASP A 227 0.92 13.69 -18.91
N THR A 228 1.98 13.96 -19.70
CA THR A 228 1.87 14.47 -21.06
C THR A 228 0.99 13.58 -21.95
N LEU A 229 1.12 12.24 -21.87
CA LEU A 229 0.35 11.33 -22.70
C LEU A 229 -1.13 11.35 -22.30
N ALA A 230 -1.44 11.39 -21.00
CA ALA A 230 -2.81 11.52 -20.53
C ALA A 230 -3.48 12.81 -21.02
N ILE A 231 -2.78 13.96 -20.98
CA ILE A 231 -3.31 15.23 -21.48
C ILE A 231 -3.43 15.23 -23.03
N GLU A 232 -2.49 14.63 -23.76
CA GLU A 232 -2.60 14.44 -25.22
C GLU A 232 -3.81 13.57 -25.59
N ILE A 233 -4.11 12.52 -24.80
CA ILE A 233 -5.33 11.71 -24.94
C ILE A 233 -6.58 12.56 -24.68
N LYS A 234 -6.58 13.42 -23.65
CA LYS A 234 -7.68 14.38 -23.44
C LYS A 234 -7.87 15.27 -24.67
N ILE A 235 -6.80 15.84 -25.24
CA ILE A 235 -6.88 16.70 -26.45
C ILE A 235 -7.44 15.92 -27.64
N ALA A 236 -6.96 14.71 -27.92
CA ALA A 236 -7.45 13.88 -29.02
C ALA A 236 -8.95 13.57 -28.87
N ARG A 237 -9.41 13.28 -27.64
CA ARG A 237 -10.83 13.09 -27.32
C ARG A 237 -11.66 14.37 -27.51
N MET A 238 -11.09 15.56 -27.28
CA MET A 238 -11.79 16.83 -27.58
C MET A 238 -12.03 16.99 -29.09
N HIS A 239 -11.03 16.69 -29.93
CA HIS A 239 -11.18 16.72 -31.38
C HIS A 239 -12.30 15.75 -31.84
N ALA A 240 -12.31 14.51 -31.34
CA ALA A 240 -13.37 13.54 -31.65
C ALA A 240 -14.76 14.04 -31.23
N LYS A 241 -14.89 14.64 -30.04
CA LYS A 241 -16.17 15.16 -29.52
C LYS A 241 -16.64 16.45 -30.23
N ALA A 242 -15.71 17.22 -30.79
CA ALA A 242 -16.00 18.33 -31.70
C ALA A 242 -16.35 17.89 -33.13
N GLY A 243 -16.28 16.58 -33.44
CA GLY A 243 -16.51 16.03 -34.78
C GLY A 243 -15.29 16.07 -35.71
N ASP A 244 -14.15 16.56 -35.23
CA ASP A 244 -12.85 16.53 -35.92
C ASP A 244 -12.17 15.17 -35.71
N TYR A 245 -12.82 14.12 -36.22
CA TYR A 245 -12.31 12.77 -36.13
C TYR A 245 -10.99 12.57 -36.90
N ALA A 246 -10.72 13.38 -37.93
CA ALA A 246 -9.48 13.30 -38.70
C ALA A 246 -8.25 13.62 -37.84
N THR A 247 -8.29 14.73 -37.08
CA THR A 247 -7.21 15.06 -36.14
C THR A 247 -7.17 14.07 -34.97
N ALA A 248 -8.33 13.66 -34.44
CA ALA A 248 -8.37 12.71 -33.33
C ALA A 248 -7.71 11.36 -33.67
N LEU A 249 -8.03 10.78 -34.83
CA LEU A 249 -7.43 9.53 -35.31
C LEU A 249 -5.92 9.66 -35.49
N ALA A 250 -5.44 10.75 -36.11
CA ALA A 250 -4.01 10.99 -36.29
C ALA A 250 -3.27 11.15 -34.95
N MET A 251 -3.89 11.78 -33.95
CA MET A 251 -3.33 11.86 -32.60
C MET A 251 -3.33 10.49 -31.91
N TYR A 252 -4.38 9.68 -32.03
CA TYR A 252 -4.41 8.34 -31.44
C TYR A 252 -3.30 7.45 -32.00
N ASP A 253 -3.03 7.51 -33.31
CA ASP A 253 -1.93 6.78 -33.95
C ASP A 253 -0.55 7.25 -33.46
N ASP A 254 -0.33 8.56 -33.35
CA ASP A 254 0.94 9.12 -32.86
C ASP A 254 1.21 8.77 -31.39
N ILE A 255 0.21 8.92 -30.51
CA ILE A 255 0.33 8.56 -29.08
C ILE A 255 0.55 7.04 -28.93
N ALA A 256 -0.12 6.21 -29.74
CA ALA A 256 0.07 4.75 -29.71
C ALA A 256 1.49 4.35 -30.17
N GLY A 257 2.03 5.03 -31.20
CA GLY A 257 3.39 4.82 -31.67
C GLY A 257 4.48 5.28 -30.69
N ARG A 258 4.18 6.23 -29.80
CA ARG A 258 5.07 6.69 -28.72
C ARG A 258 4.94 5.88 -27.42
N SER A 259 3.84 5.17 -27.22
CA SER A 259 3.59 4.43 -25.97
C SER A 259 4.27 3.06 -25.95
N ALA A 260 4.92 2.73 -24.83
CA ALA A 260 5.39 1.38 -24.56
C ALA A 260 4.26 0.47 -24.00
N SER A 261 3.21 1.05 -23.40
CA SER A 261 2.14 0.32 -22.71
C SER A 261 1.09 -0.21 -23.69
N ASP A 262 0.96 -1.55 -23.75
CA ASP A 262 -0.05 -2.21 -24.56
C ASP A 262 -1.49 -1.93 -24.08
N PHE A 263 -1.69 -1.65 -22.78
CA PHE A 263 -2.98 -1.16 -22.27
C PHE A 263 -3.33 0.22 -22.84
N THR A 264 -2.35 1.13 -22.91
CA THR A 264 -2.56 2.45 -23.53
C THR A 264 -2.81 2.32 -25.03
N LYS A 265 -2.09 1.44 -25.75
CA LYS A 265 -2.34 1.17 -27.17
C LYS A 265 -3.74 0.58 -27.40
N ALA A 266 -4.16 -0.39 -26.58
CA ALA A 266 -5.50 -0.97 -26.65
C ALA A 266 -6.59 0.09 -26.45
N HIS A 267 -6.45 0.95 -25.44
CA HIS A 267 -7.36 2.08 -25.20
C HIS A 267 -7.45 3.03 -26.41
N LEU A 268 -6.31 3.39 -26.99
CA LEU A 268 -6.25 4.26 -28.18
C LEU A 268 -6.87 3.60 -29.42
N VAL A 269 -6.63 2.31 -29.64
CA VAL A 269 -7.21 1.55 -30.76
C VAL A 269 -8.72 1.35 -30.59
N TRP A 270 -9.20 1.13 -29.36
CA TRP A 270 -10.63 1.14 -29.04
C TRP A 270 -11.27 2.52 -29.30
N LEU A 271 -10.62 3.61 -28.90
CA LEU A 271 -11.06 4.98 -29.22
C LEU A 271 -11.07 5.26 -30.74
N LYS A 272 -10.12 4.73 -31.51
CA LYS A 272 -10.15 4.76 -32.99
C LYS A 272 -11.38 4.03 -33.53
N GLY A 273 -11.70 2.84 -33.02
CA GLY A 273 -12.90 2.08 -33.38
C GLY A 273 -14.19 2.87 -33.11
N GLN A 274 -14.29 3.54 -31.95
CA GLN A 274 -15.42 4.42 -31.65
C GLN A 274 -15.52 5.62 -32.62
N ALA A 275 -14.40 6.25 -32.96
CA ALA A 275 -14.37 7.35 -33.91
C ALA A 275 -14.86 6.92 -35.32
N PHE A 276 -14.39 5.77 -35.82
CA PHE A 276 -14.89 5.21 -37.08
C PHE A 276 -16.37 4.80 -37.02
N THR A 277 -16.83 4.26 -35.88
CA THR A 277 -18.25 3.96 -35.66
C THR A 277 -19.11 5.22 -35.78
N ALA A 278 -18.68 6.31 -35.14
CA ALA A 278 -19.37 7.61 -35.19
C ALA A 278 -19.34 8.28 -36.59
N LEU A 279 -18.32 7.99 -37.40
CA LEU A 279 -18.25 8.38 -38.82
C LEU A 279 -19.11 7.51 -39.75
N GLY A 280 -19.70 6.42 -39.26
CA GLY A 280 -20.39 5.42 -40.09
C GLY A 280 -19.45 4.52 -40.90
N GLN A 281 -18.13 4.58 -40.64
CA GLN A 281 -17.09 3.85 -41.36
C GLN A 281 -16.88 2.46 -40.74
N MET A 282 -17.91 1.61 -40.84
CA MET A 282 -17.98 0.33 -40.12
C MET A 282 -16.82 -0.62 -40.43
N ASP A 283 -16.36 -0.71 -41.68
CA ASP A 283 -15.21 -1.55 -42.05
C ASP A 283 -13.92 -1.14 -41.31
N GLN A 284 -13.71 0.18 -41.12
CA GLN A 284 -12.56 0.72 -40.39
C GLN A 284 -12.74 0.59 -38.88
N ALA A 285 -13.97 0.69 -38.38
CA ALA A 285 -14.30 0.44 -36.97
C ALA A 285 -14.01 -1.01 -36.59
N TYR A 286 -14.49 -1.98 -37.38
CA TYR A 286 -14.24 -3.40 -37.14
C TYR A 286 -12.77 -3.76 -37.31
N ALA A 287 -12.05 -3.16 -38.26
CA ALA A 287 -10.60 -3.34 -38.38
C ALA A 287 -9.86 -2.87 -37.12
N ALA A 288 -10.22 -1.71 -36.55
CA ALA A 288 -9.64 -1.21 -35.31
C ALA A 288 -10.01 -2.10 -34.10
N TYR A 289 -11.28 -2.53 -33.97
CA TYR A 289 -11.64 -3.45 -32.90
C TYR A 289 -10.94 -4.82 -33.02
N GLN A 290 -10.73 -5.31 -34.24
CA GLN A 290 -9.92 -6.51 -34.50
C GLN A 290 -8.45 -6.30 -34.18
N GLU A 291 -7.89 -5.11 -34.43
CA GLU A 291 -6.53 -4.74 -34.02
C GLU A 291 -6.37 -4.80 -32.48
N ALA A 292 -7.33 -4.26 -31.72
CA ALA A 292 -7.31 -4.34 -30.25
C ALA A 292 -7.30 -5.80 -29.76
N VAL A 293 -8.24 -6.61 -30.24
CA VAL A 293 -8.35 -8.04 -29.86
C VAL A 293 -7.12 -8.85 -30.26
N ASN A 294 -6.55 -8.61 -31.45
CA ASN A 294 -5.46 -9.44 -31.96
C ASN A 294 -4.08 -9.03 -31.48
N SER A 295 -3.84 -7.73 -31.25
CA SER A 295 -2.53 -7.21 -30.86
C SER A 295 -2.38 -7.06 -29.34
N TYR A 296 -3.48 -6.78 -28.62
CA TYR A 296 -3.46 -6.48 -27.19
C TYR A 296 -4.47 -7.32 -26.39
N PRO A 297 -4.45 -8.66 -26.49
CA PRO A 297 -5.49 -9.51 -25.93
C PRO A 297 -5.56 -9.54 -24.38
N MET A 298 -4.58 -8.94 -23.69
CA MET A 298 -4.56 -8.84 -22.21
C MET A 298 -5.28 -7.59 -21.67
N ALA A 299 -5.64 -6.62 -22.51
CA ALA A 299 -6.21 -5.34 -22.09
C ALA A 299 -7.74 -5.35 -22.03
N TYR A 300 -8.33 -4.68 -21.03
CA TYR A 300 -9.78 -4.63 -20.87
C TYR A 300 -10.50 -3.88 -22.02
N ASP A 301 -9.87 -2.84 -22.60
CA ASP A 301 -10.40 -2.17 -23.80
C ASP A 301 -10.53 -3.14 -25.00
N SER A 302 -9.72 -4.19 -25.07
CA SER A 302 -9.83 -5.26 -26.06
C SER A 302 -11.05 -6.16 -25.83
N TYR A 303 -11.50 -6.32 -24.58
CA TYR A 303 -12.79 -6.96 -24.28
C TYR A 303 -13.97 -6.07 -24.70
N LEU A 304 -13.89 -4.74 -24.50
CA LEU A 304 -14.89 -3.82 -25.02
C LEU A 304 -14.96 -3.86 -26.57
N ALA A 305 -13.81 -3.93 -27.24
CA ALA A 305 -13.73 -4.12 -28.69
C ALA A 305 -14.28 -5.48 -29.15
N LEU A 306 -14.03 -6.56 -28.41
CA LEU A 306 -14.57 -7.89 -28.68
C LEU A 306 -16.11 -7.90 -28.62
N LEU A 307 -16.71 -7.22 -27.64
CA LEU A 307 -18.17 -7.12 -27.53
C LEU A 307 -18.80 -6.46 -28.77
N GLU A 308 -18.21 -5.38 -29.29
CA GLU A 308 -18.69 -4.73 -30.51
C GLU A 308 -18.63 -5.68 -31.73
N LEU A 309 -17.53 -6.42 -31.89
CA LEU A 309 -17.37 -7.41 -32.98
C LEU A 309 -18.38 -8.56 -32.87
N VAL A 310 -18.55 -9.12 -31.67
CA VAL A 310 -19.48 -10.23 -31.42
C VAL A 310 -20.93 -9.81 -31.62
N ASN A 311 -21.32 -8.63 -31.13
CA ASN A 311 -22.66 -8.07 -31.34
C ASN A 311 -22.97 -7.79 -32.82
N ALA A 312 -21.96 -7.38 -33.60
CA ALA A 312 -22.06 -7.18 -35.04
C ALA A 312 -21.98 -8.49 -35.87
N GLY A 313 -21.70 -9.63 -35.24
CA GLY A 313 -21.49 -10.90 -35.95
C GLY A 313 -20.23 -10.97 -36.79
N VAL A 314 -19.25 -10.11 -36.51
CA VAL A 314 -17.96 -10.06 -37.24
C VAL A 314 -17.07 -11.21 -36.76
N PRO A 315 -16.46 -12.01 -37.66
CA PRO A 315 -15.54 -13.07 -37.27
C PRO A 315 -14.33 -12.56 -36.47
N VAL A 316 -13.96 -13.34 -35.45
CA VAL A 316 -12.82 -13.07 -34.55
C VAL A 316 -11.91 -14.30 -34.51
N ASN A 317 -10.61 -14.08 -34.32
CA ASN A 317 -9.67 -15.17 -34.05
C ASN A 317 -10.01 -15.81 -32.69
N GLU A 318 -10.35 -17.11 -32.69
CA GLU A 318 -10.84 -17.80 -31.48
C GLU A 318 -9.77 -17.96 -30.38
N LEU A 319 -8.48 -18.02 -30.73
CA LEU A 319 -7.39 -18.03 -29.74
C LEU A 319 -7.31 -16.67 -29.02
N ASN A 320 -7.26 -15.58 -29.77
CA ASN A 320 -7.20 -14.23 -29.20
C ASN A 320 -8.47 -13.89 -28.43
N ARG A 321 -9.63 -14.31 -28.92
CA ARG A 321 -10.91 -14.23 -28.19
C ARG A 321 -10.80 -14.95 -26.84
N GLY A 322 -10.33 -16.19 -26.80
CA GLY A 322 -10.19 -16.96 -25.57
C GLY A 322 -9.29 -16.24 -24.55
N ILE A 323 -8.18 -15.65 -25.00
CA ILE A 323 -7.27 -14.88 -24.14
C ILE A 323 -7.94 -13.61 -23.61
N VAL A 324 -8.63 -12.84 -24.46
CA VAL A 324 -9.41 -11.64 -24.04
C VAL A 324 -10.50 -12.00 -23.03
N ASP A 325 -11.30 -13.03 -23.33
CA ASP A 325 -12.37 -13.50 -22.44
C ASP A 325 -11.78 -14.01 -21.10
N TYR A 326 -10.61 -14.67 -21.10
CA TYR A 326 -9.90 -15.08 -19.88
C TYR A 326 -9.46 -13.88 -19.03
N HIS A 327 -8.80 -12.87 -19.62
CA HIS A 327 -8.36 -11.68 -18.89
C HIS A 327 -9.54 -10.80 -18.42
N ALA A 328 -10.69 -10.86 -19.08
CA ALA A 328 -11.95 -10.25 -18.64
C ALA A 328 -12.72 -11.08 -17.58
N GLY A 329 -12.16 -12.20 -17.12
CA GLY A 329 -12.80 -13.10 -16.14
C GLY A 329 -14.01 -13.89 -16.67
N GLN A 330 -14.22 -13.90 -17.99
CA GLN A 330 -15.36 -14.54 -18.66
C GLN A 330 -15.06 -16.00 -19.02
N TYR A 331 -14.61 -16.78 -18.03
CA TYR A 331 -14.02 -18.12 -18.23
C TYR A 331 -14.90 -19.09 -19.03
N GLY A 332 -16.22 -19.03 -18.90
CA GLY A 332 -17.14 -19.91 -19.64
C GLY A 332 -17.15 -19.68 -21.16
N VAL A 333 -17.03 -18.43 -21.61
CA VAL A 333 -16.93 -18.11 -23.06
C VAL A 333 -15.49 -18.23 -23.57
N ALA A 334 -14.50 -17.99 -22.70
CA ALA A 334 -13.09 -18.27 -22.98
C ALA A 334 -12.86 -19.76 -23.30
N LEU A 335 -13.35 -20.67 -22.43
CA LEU A 335 -13.28 -22.12 -22.63
C LEU A 335 -13.89 -22.52 -23.98
N ALA A 336 -15.10 -22.02 -24.27
CA ALA A 336 -15.77 -22.31 -25.53
C ALA A 336 -14.99 -21.79 -26.77
N ALA A 337 -14.23 -20.69 -26.63
CA ALA A 337 -13.36 -20.17 -27.70
C ALA A 337 -12.10 -21.03 -27.88
N PHE A 338 -11.43 -21.44 -26.80
CA PHE A 338 -10.32 -22.39 -26.86
C PHE A 338 -10.74 -23.74 -27.42
N ASP A 339 -11.91 -24.26 -27.05
CA ASP A 339 -12.48 -25.48 -27.65
C ASP A 339 -12.68 -25.35 -29.15
N ARG A 340 -13.30 -24.26 -29.63
CA ARG A 340 -13.48 -24.02 -31.07
C ARG A 340 -12.14 -23.91 -31.80
N TYR A 341 -11.15 -23.27 -31.18
CA TYR A 341 -9.80 -23.20 -31.73
C TYR A 341 -9.18 -24.61 -31.83
N LEU A 342 -9.09 -25.35 -30.72
CA LEU A 342 -8.45 -26.67 -30.66
C LEU A 342 -9.15 -27.72 -31.54
N GLN A 343 -10.46 -27.60 -31.79
CA GLN A 343 -11.20 -28.48 -32.71
C GLN A 343 -11.00 -28.16 -34.19
N SER A 344 -10.61 -26.93 -34.55
CA SER A 344 -10.50 -26.47 -35.95
C SER A 344 -9.07 -26.17 -36.40
N ALA A 345 -8.13 -26.07 -35.47
CA ALA A 345 -6.73 -25.78 -35.75
C ALA A 345 -6.05 -26.92 -36.53
N THR A 346 -5.35 -26.55 -37.61
CA THR A 346 -4.47 -27.46 -38.37
C THR A 346 -3.10 -27.65 -37.72
N GLU A 347 -2.75 -26.77 -36.79
CA GLU A 347 -1.51 -26.77 -36.01
C GLU A 347 -1.87 -26.51 -34.54
N GLU A 348 -1.41 -27.38 -33.66
CA GLU A 348 -1.69 -27.29 -32.23
C GLU A 348 -0.71 -26.32 -31.57
N LEU A 349 -1.18 -25.14 -31.12
CA LEU A 349 -0.34 -24.14 -30.47
C LEU A 349 -0.31 -24.31 -28.94
N PRO A 350 0.87 -24.33 -28.30
CA PRO A 350 1.02 -24.38 -26.83
C PRO A 350 0.23 -23.30 -26.10
N THR A 351 0.22 -22.06 -26.63
CA THR A 351 -0.57 -20.93 -26.12
C THR A 351 -2.04 -21.31 -25.87
N ALA A 352 -2.67 -22.03 -26.80
CA ALA A 352 -4.08 -22.40 -26.70
C ALA A 352 -4.30 -23.37 -25.53
N ARG A 353 -3.46 -24.40 -25.41
CA ARG A 353 -3.53 -25.38 -24.30
C ARG A 353 -3.22 -24.74 -22.95
N TYR A 354 -2.21 -23.87 -22.90
CA TYR A 354 -1.78 -23.18 -21.69
C TYR A 354 -2.91 -22.35 -21.08
N TYR A 355 -3.53 -21.46 -21.88
CA TYR A 355 -4.67 -20.67 -21.42
C TYR A 355 -5.96 -21.49 -21.25
N ASN A 356 -6.15 -22.58 -22.00
CA ASN A 356 -7.25 -23.50 -21.75
C ASN A 356 -7.13 -24.16 -20.36
N GLY A 357 -5.93 -24.62 -19.98
CA GLY A 357 -5.65 -25.14 -18.64
C GLY A 357 -5.89 -24.10 -17.54
N LEU A 358 -5.44 -22.86 -17.73
CA LEU A 358 -5.71 -21.76 -16.79
C LEU A 358 -7.23 -21.51 -16.63
N THR A 359 -7.97 -21.57 -17.74
CA THR A 359 -9.43 -21.39 -17.77
C THR A 359 -10.17 -22.55 -17.10
N LEU A 360 -9.77 -23.79 -17.37
CA LEU A 360 -10.31 -24.99 -16.73
C LEU A 360 -10.10 -24.96 -15.22
N ARG A 361 -8.90 -24.58 -14.75
CA ARG A 361 -8.63 -24.38 -13.31
C ARG A 361 -9.53 -23.32 -12.70
N ALA A 362 -9.73 -22.19 -13.37
CA ALA A 362 -10.63 -21.12 -12.89
C ALA A 362 -12.11 -21.58 -12.80
N LEU A 363 -12.50 -22.59 -13.58
CA LEU A 363 -13.81 -23.24 -13.53
C LEU A 363 -13.87 -24.46 -12.59
N GLY A 364 -12.77 -24.82 -11.92
CA GLY A 364 -12.70 -25.96 -11.00
C GLY A 364 -12.37 -27.32 -11.64
N GLY A 365 -12.08 -27.37 -12.95
CA GLY A 365 -11.64 -28.56 -13.66
C GLY A 365 -10.15 -28.82 -13.52
N TYR A 366 -9.70 -29.19 -12.32
CA TYR A 366 -8.26 -29.27 -11.99
C TYR A 366 -7.52 -30.39 -12.73
N GLU A 367 -8.11 -31.58 -12.83
CA GLU A 367 -7.53 -32.72 -13.54
C GLU A 367 -7.47 -32.48 -15.06
N ASP A 368 -8.49 -31.87 -15.64
CA ASP A 368 -8.51 -31.50 -17.06
C ASP A 368 -7.49 -30.39 -17.35
N ALA A 369 -7.33 -29.42 -16.45
CA ALA A 369 -6.29 -28.40 -16.55
C ALA A 369 -4.87 -29.00 -16.53
N ILE A 370 -4.61 -29.93 -15.61
CA ILE A 370 -3.36 -30.70 -15.57
C ILE A 370 -3.14 -31.48 -16.87
N ALA A 371 -4.19 -32.10 -17.44
CA ALA A 371 -4.11 -32.81 -18.70
C ALA A 371 -3.80 -31.91 -19.92
N GLU A 372 -4.17 -30.63 -19.89
CA GLU A 372 -3.77 -29.66 -20.92
C GLU A 372 -2.29 -29.26 -20.80
N TRP A 373 -1.81 -28.98 -19.58
CA TRP A 373 -0.39 -28.68 -19.37
C TRP A 373 0.52 -29.90 -19.61
N ASP A 374 0.07 -31.11 -19.30
CA ASP A 374 0.81 -32.34 -19.64
C ASP A 374 1.05 -32.49 -21.15
N LYS A 375 0.11 -32.04 -22.00
CA LYS A 375 0.29 -32.00 -23.46
C LYS A 375 1.33 -30.96 -23.87
N VAL A 376 1.35 -29.79 -23.22
CA VAL A 376 2.40 -28.77 -23.44
C VAL A 376 3.77 -29.35 -23.09
N ILE A 377 3.90 -29.93 -21.89
CA ILE A 377 5.13 -30.53 -21.36
C ILE A 377 5.68 -31.63 -22.29
N GLN A 378 4.82 -32.51 -22.81
CA GLN A 378 5.22 -33.68 -23.59
C GLN A 378 5.51 -33.38 -25.07
N ASN A 379 4.73 -32.48 -25.68
CA ASN A 379 4.77 -32.28 -27.13
C ASN A 379 5.59 -31.04 -27.55
N PHE A 380 5.86 -30.10 -26.65
CA PHE A 380 6.45 -28.79 -26.98
C PHE A 380 7.58 -28.38 -26.02
N PRO A 381 8.67 -29.16 -25.91
CA PRO A 381 9.77 -28.91 -24.96
C PRO A 381 10.55 -27.61 -25.21
N ASP A 382 10.51 -27.06 -26.42
CA ASP A 382 11.24 -25.85 -26.82
C ASP A 382 10.34 -24.58 -26.83
N ASP A 383 9.07 -24.67 -26.40
CA ASP A 383 8.14 -23.53 -26.39
C ASP A 383 8.25 -22.68 -25.11
N ARG A 384 7.97 -21.38 -25.23
CA ARG A 384 8.02 -20.40 -24.14
C ARG A 384 7.04 -20.66 -22.98
N PHE A 385 6.06 -21.55 -23.14
CA PHE A 385 5.13 -21.97 -22.10
C PHE A 385 5.49 -23.33 -21.49
N TRP A 386 6.62 -23.94 -21.86
CA TRP A 386 6.96 -25.28 -21.39
C TRP A 386 7.24 -25.32 -19.88
N ASP A 387 8.09 -24.41 -19.38
CA ASP A 387 8.38 -24.24 -17.96
C ASP A 387 7.15 -23.75 -17.19
N ASP A 388 6.42 -22.75 -17.72
CA ASP A 388 5.15 -22.31 -17.16
C ASP A 388 4.14 -23.47 -17.01
N ALA A 389 4.08 -24.41 -17.96
CA ALA A 389 3.18 -25.57 -17.86
C ALA A 389 3.57 -26.53 -16.71
N TRP A 390 4.87 -26.73 -16.46
CA TRP A 390 5.34 -27.47 -15.28
C TRP A 390 4.96 -26.75 -13.98
N GLU A 391 5.14 -25.43 -13.91
CA GLU A 391 4.76 -24.62 -12.74
C GLU A 391 3.25 -24.68 -12.49
N GLN A 392 2.43 -24.42 -13.52
CA GLN A 392 0.97 -24.42 -13.37
C GLN A 392 0.43 -25.81 -12.99
N LYS A 393 1.04 -26.90 -13.49
CA LYS A 393 0.71 -28.26 -13.06
C LYS A 393 1.03 -28.49 -11.57
N ALA A 394 2.26 -28.20 -11.15
CA ALA A 394 2.69 -28.38 -9.76
C ALA A 394 1.86 -27.51 -8.79
N TYR A 395 1.63 -26.25 -9.15
CA TYR A 395 0.78 -25.33 -8.39
C TYR A 395 -0.66 -25.85 -8.26
N THR A 396 -1.23 -26.39 -9.33
CA THR A 396 -2.59 -26.95 -9.28
C THR A 396 -2.67 -28.18 -8.37
N GLN A 397 -1.64 -29.05 -8.41
CA GLN A 397 -1.53 -30.20 -7.51
C GLN A 397 -1.47 -29.80 -6.04
N TRP A 398 -0.54 -28.91 -5.62
CA TRP A 398 -0.41 -28.61 -4.19
C TRP A 398 -1.45 -27.59 -3.67
N ALA A 399 -1.87 -26.61 -4.48
CA ALA A 399 -2.70 -25.50 -4.01
C ALA A 399 -4.22 -25.75 -4.13
N PHE A 400 -4.65 -26.62 -5.05
CA PHE A 400 -6.08 -26.91 -5.27
C PHE A 400 -6.47 -28.37 -4.95
N LEU A 401 -5.55 -29.31 -5.13
CA LEU A 401 -5.78 -30.74 -4.84
C LEU A 401 -5.12 -31.22 -3.53
N GLU A 402 -4.37 -30.36 -2.83
CA GLU A 402 -3.58 -30.68 -1.62
C GLU A 402 -2.57 -31.85 -1.81
N GLN A 403 -2.17 -32.11 -3.05
CA GLN A 403 -1.28 -33.19 -3.46
C GLN A 403 0.20 -32.77 -3.38
N TYR A 404 0.73 -32.60 -2.17
CA TYR A 404 2.12 -32.19 -1.97
C TYR A 404 3.16 -33.15 -2.59
N PRO A 405 3.14 -34.49 -2.37
CA PRO A 405 4.15 -35.37 -2.97
C PRO A 405 4.14 -35.35 -4.52
N PRO A 406 2.99 -35.48 -5.22
CA PRO A 406 2.94 -35.35 -6.68
C PRO A 406 3.42 -34.00 -7.23
N ALA A 407 3.21 -32.91 -6.48
CA ALA A 407 3.75 -31.60 -6.84
C ALA A 407 5.28 -31.54 -6.68
N VAL A 408 5.84 -32.10 -5.61
CA VAL A 408 7.30 -32.25 -5.43
C VAL A 408 7.90 -33.10 -6.56
N GLU A 409 7.27 -34.23 -6.90
CA GLU A 409 7.69 -35.09 -8.02
C GLU A 409 7.64 -34.36 -9.37
N THR A 410 6.62 -33.53 -9.60
CA THR A 410 6.48 -32.72 -10.82
C THR A 410 7.59 -31.67 -10.91
N LEU A 411 7.87 -30.94 -9.83
CA LEU A 411 8.94 -29.93 -9.79
C LEU A 411 10.33 -30.57 -9.95
N LEU A 412 10.59 -31.71 -9.31
CA LEU A 412 11.81 -32.49 -9.51
C LEU A 412 11.91 -33.13 -10.90
N GLY A 413 10.78 -33.36 -11.57
CA GLY A 413 10.68 -33.78 -12.96
C GLY A 413 11.26 -32.74 -13.91
N PHE A 414 10.91 -31.47 -13.72
CA PHE A 414 11.49 -30.34 -14.46
C PHE A 414 13.01 -30.26 -14.27
N VAL A 415 13.48 -30.28 -13.01
CA VAL A 415 14.91 -30.21 -12.66
C VAL A 415 15.69 -31.38 -13.28
N SER A 416 15.09 -32.56 -13.34
CA SER A 416 15.68 -33.75 -13.98
C SER A 416 15.68 -33.66 -15.52
N ALA A 417 14.68 -33.03 -16.12
CA ALA A 417 14.52 -32.91 -17.56
C ALA A 417 15.39 -31.80 -18.18
N ALA A 418 15.55 -30.68 -17.47
CA ALA A 418 16.28 -29.50 -17.92
C ALA A 418 17.18 -28.92 -16.79
N PRO A 419 18.20 -29.65 -16.32
CA PRO A 419 19.03 -29.23 -15.18
C PRO A 419 19.82 -27.94 -15.43
N ASP A 420 20.16 -27.63 -16.69
CA ASP A 420 20.87 -26.38 -17.05
C ASP A 420 19.91 -25.20 -17.35
N HIS A 421 18.59 -25.36 -17.15
CA HIS A 421 17.63 -24.28 -17.38
C HIS A 421 17.78 -23.15 -16.36
N SER A 422 17.54 -21.90 -16.77
CA SER A 422 17.65 -20.72 -15.89
C SER A 422 16.80 -20.82 -14.63
N ARG A 423 15.61 -21.44 -14.73
CA ARG A 423 14.67 -21.70 -13.62
C ARG A 423 14.93 -23.02 -12.86
N ALA A 424 15.92 -23.83 -13.20
CA ALA A 424 16.09 -25.14 -12.53
C ALA A 424 16.36 -25.01 -11.01
N GLY A 425 17.06 -23.96 -10.58
CA GLY A 425 17.25 -23.65 -9.16
C GLY A 425 15.97 -23.18 -8.45
N GLU A 426 15.09 -22.46 -9.15
CA GLU A 426 13.76 -22.03 -8.68
C GLU A 426 12.85 -23.26 -8.47
N PHE A 427 12.75 -24.14 -9.47
CA PHE A 427 11.95 -25.37 -9.37
C PHE A 427 12.42 -26.30 -8.25
N LEU A 428 13.73 -26.40 -8.01
CA LEU A 428 14.26 -27.19 -6.89
C LEU A 428 13.97 -26.53 -5.52
N TYR A 429 13.96 -25.19 -5.45
CA TYR A 429 13.57 -24.45 -4.26
C TYR A 429 12.08 -24.61 -3.96
N ASP A 430 11.23 -24.51 -4.97
CA ASP A 430 9.78 -24.72 -4.83
C ASP A 430 9.46 -26.17 -4.45
N ALA A 431 10.22 -27.15 -4.95
CA ALA A 431 10.09 -28.54 -4.50
C ALA A 431 10.36 -28.67 -2.99
N ALA A 432 11.28 -27.89 -2.43
CA ALA A 432 11.54 -27.86 -0.99
C ALA A 432 10.44 -27.14 -0.19
N ASP A 433 9.93 -25.98 -0.66
CA ASP A 433 8.81 -25.27 -0.02
C ASP A 433 7.51 -26.10 -0.06
N VAL A 434 7.23 -26.80 -1.16
CA VAL A 434 6.07 -27.71 -1.26
C VAL A 434 6.22 -28.93 -0.34
N ALA A 435 7.43 -29.50 -0.21
CA ALA A 435 7.70 -30.55 0.78
C ALA A 435 7.51 -30.02 2.23
N GLU A 436 7.98 -28.82 2.54
CA GLU A 436 7.80 -28.21 3.86
C GLU A 436 6.31 -27.94 4.17
N ARG A 437 5.54 -27.45 3.18
CA ARG A 437 4.09 -27.27 3.27
C ARG A 437 3.35 -28.58 3.52
N GLY A 438 3.78 -29.66 2.87
CA GLY A 438 3.27 -31.02 3.09
C GLY A 438 3.73 -31.68 4.40
N GLY A 439 4.49 -30.98 5.25
CA GLY A 439 5.01 -31.50 6.53
C GLY A 439 6.20 -32.45 6.38
N GLN A 440 6.77 -32.59 5.19
CA GLN A 440 7.87 -33.51 4.87
C GLN A 440 9.23 -32.87 5.20
N LEU A 441 9.41 -32.43 6.45
CA LEU A 441 10.51 -31.55 6.85
C LEU A 441 11.91 -32.12 6.56
N SER A 442 12.11 -33.44 6.68
CA SER A 442 13.39 -34.09 6.36
C SER A 442 13.70 -33.98 4.86
N GLN A 443 12.71 -34.22 4.01
CA GLN A 443 12.84 -34.07 2.55
C GLN A 443 13.04 -32.60 2.17
N ALA A 444 12.32 -31.67 2.82
CA ALA A 444 12.52 -30.24 2.62
C ALA A 444 13.96 -29.81 2.96
N ALA A 445 14.51 -30.28 4.10
CA ALA A 445 15.89 -30.00 4.51
C ALA A 445 16.93 -30.59 3.55
N GLU A 446 16.68 -31.74 2.95
CA GLU A 446 17.52 -32.32 1.90
C GLU A 446 17.45 -31.50 0.60
N LEU A 447 16.24 -31.18 0.12
CA LEU A 447 16.03 -30.42 -1.12
C LEU A 447 16.59 -29.00 -1.02
N TYR A 448 16.38 -28.30 0.09
CA TYR A 448 16.96 -26.99 0.33
C TYR A 448 18.50 -27.00 0.35
N GLN A 449 19.13 -28.05 0.88
CA GLN A 449 20.58 -28.22 0.78
C GLN A 449 21.04 -28.51 -0.65
N ARG A 450 20.22 -29.23 -1.45
CA ARG A 450 20.50 -29.44 -2.87
C ARG A 450 20.46 -28.15 -3.65
N VAL A 451 19.51 -27.22 -3.41
CA VAL A 451 19.51 -25.89 -4.05
C VAL A 451 20.86 -25.20 -3.86
N ALA A 452 21.36 -25.14 -2.63
CA ALA A 452 22.64 -24.51 -2.31
C ALA A 452 23.88 -25.22 -2.86
N THR A 453 23.76 -26.48 -3.30
CA THR A 453 24.87 -27.33 -3.76
C THR A 453 24.90 -27.47 -5.29
N GLU A 454 23.72 -27.63 -5.90
CA GLU A 454 23.51 -27.83 -7.33
C GLU A 454 23.35 -26.47 -8.05
N TYR A 455 22.72 -25.48 -7.41
CA TYR A 455 22.42 -24.16 -7.98
C TYR A 455 22.94 -23.00 -7.12
N PRO A 456 24.24 -22.95 -6.76
CA PRO A 456 24.79 -21.91 -5.89
C PRO A 456 24.71 -20.48 -6.46
N GLY A 457 24.42 -20.33 -7.76
CA GLY A 457 24.17 -19.04 -8.42
C GLY A 457 22.71 -18.57 -8.40
N TYR A 458 21.77 -19.39 -7.91
CA TYR A 458 20.38 -18.97 -7.74
C TYR A 458 20.27 -18.01 -6.55
N GLU A 459 19.54 -16.90 -6.72
CA GLU A 459 19.42 -15.82 -5.71
C GLU A 459 19.03 -16.32 -4.31
N LYS A 460 18.14 -17.31 -4.21
CA LYS A 460 17.65 -17.86 -2.94
C LYS A 460 18.44 -19.08 -2.47
N ALA A 461 19.58 -19.43 -3.08
CA ALA A 461 20.43 -20.55 -2.67
C ALA A 461 20.91 -20.45 -1.21
N GLN A 462 21.27 -19.24 -0.77
CA GLN A 462 21.67 -19.00 0.62
C GLN A 462 20.47 -19.06 1.59
N ARG A 463 19.31 -18.52 1.20
CA ARG A 463 18.06 -18.65 1.98
C ARG A 463 17.61 -20.11 2.06
N ALA A 464 17.78 -20.90 1.01
CA ALA A 464 17.53 -22.34 1.01
C ALA A 464 18.38 -23.04 2.06
N LEU A 465 19.71 -22.85 2.03
CA LEU A 465 20.61 -23.45 3.02
C LEU A 465 20.20 -23.09 4.45
N TYR A 466 19.80 -21.85 4.69
CA TYR A 466 19.30 -21.40 5.98
C TYR A 466 17.97 -22.08 6.38
N LEU A 467 17.01 -22.18 5.45
CA LEU A 467 15.73 -22.89 5.66
C LEU A 467 15.91 -24.38 5.92
N ALA A 468 16.94 -25.04 5.36
CA ALA A 468 17.28 -26.41 5.75
C ALA A 468 17.64 -26.52 7.24
N GLY A 469 18.35 -25.51 7.79
CA GLY A 469 18.64 -25.44 9.22
C GLY A 469 17.36 -25.26 10.06
N ILE A 470 16.42 -24.43 9.59
CA ILE A 470 15.11 -24.23 10.23
C ILE A 470 14.28 -25.52 10.21
N ALA A 471 14.22 -26.22 9.07
CA ALA A 471 13.51 -27.49 8.95
C ALA A 471 14.07 -28.58 9.88
N LEU A 472 15.40 -28.65 10.04
CA LEU A 472 16.06 -29.55 11.00
C LEU A 472 15.83 -29.12 12.46
N TYR A 473 15.79 -27.82 12.75
CA TYR A 473 15.44 -27.31 14.08
C TYR A 473 14.00 -27.70 14.46
N ARG A 474 13.06 -27.62 13.51
CA ARG A 474 11.66 -28.05 13.65
C ARG A 474 11.47 -29.58 13.77
N LEU A 475 12.51 -30.36 13.47
CA LEU A 475 12.57 -31.82 13.68
C LEU A 475 13.23 -32.21 15.02
N ASP A 476 13.57 -31.23 15.86
CA ASP A 476 14.40 -31.38 17.07
C ASP A 476 15.82 -31.92 16.79
N GLU A 477 16.27 -31.90 15.53
CA GLU A 477 17.62 -32.33 15.12
C GLU A 477 18.65 -31.20 15.32
N TYR A 478 18.70 -30.61 16.53
CA TYR A 478 19.46 -29.38 16.80
C TYR A 478 20.96 -29.47 16.46
N ALA A 479 21.58 -30.65 16.54
CA ALA A 479 22.97 -30.86 16.14
C ALA A 479 23.16 -30.76 14.62
N ASN A 480 22.21 -31.27 13.84
CA ASN A 480 22.23 -31.17 12.37
C ASN A 480 21.88 -29.74 11.95
N ALA A 481 20.88 -29.11 12.58
CA ALA A 481 20.54 -27.71 12.38
C ALA A 481 21.74 -26.78 12.64
N LEU A 482 22.45 -26.97 13.77
CA LEU A 482 23.68 -26.25 14.10
C LEU A 482 24.76 -26.38 13.00
N ALA A 483 24.99 -27.59 12.49
CA ALA A 483 25.95 -27.82 11.41
C ALA A 483 25.55 -27.09 10.11
N ILE A 484 24.25 -27.01 9.80
CA ILE A 484 23.74 -26.23 8.67
C ILE A 484 23.90 -24.72 8.90
N PHE A 485 23.58 -24.19 10.09
CA PHE A 485 23.78 -22.76 10.38
C PHE A 485 25.26 -22.35 10.42
N GLN A 486 26.18 -23.27 10.76
CA GLN A 486 27.62 -23.06 10.59
C GLN A 486 28.03 -23.00 9.12
N ARG A 487 27.42 -23.86 8.28
CA ARG A 487 27.62 -23.84 6.81
C ARG A 487 27.08 -22.55 6.19
N ALA A 488 25.89 -22.10 6.62
CA ALA A 488 25.29 -20.84 6.22
C ALA A 488 26.15 -19.64 6.64
N LEU A 489 26.66 -19.61 7.88
CA LEU A 489 27.59 -18.56 8.34
C LEU A 489 28.87 -18.50 7.50
N ALA A 490 29.39 -19.65 7.05
CA ALA A 490 30.60 -19.72 6.23
C ALA A 490 30.40 -19.26 4.78
N SER A 491 29.17 -19.29 4.27
CA SER A 491 28.79 -18.80 2.93
C SER A 491 28.14 -17.42 2.92
N ALA A 492 27.75 -16.89 4.08
CA ALA A 492 27.08 -15.60 4.22
C ALA A 492 27.94 -14.42 3.75
N THR A 493 27.32 -13.53 2.98
CA THR A 493 27.94 -12.36 2.35
C THR A 493 27.53 -11.04 3.02
N GLY A 494 26.30 -10.96 3.54
CA GLY A 494 25.77 -9.81 4.26
C GLY A 494 25.95 -9.88 5.79
N LEU A 495 25.79 -8.75 6.48
CA LEU A 495 25.80 -8.72 7.96
C LEU A 495 24.53 -9.34 8.55
N ASP A 496 23.35 -9.04 8.00
CA ASP A 496 22.06 -9.66 8.35
C ASP A 496 22.14 -11.19 8.32
N GLU A 497 22.63 -11.78 7.23
CA GLU A 497 22.79 -13.24 7.07
C GLU A 497 23.69 -13.86 8.16
N ARG A 498 24.76 -13.16 8.55
CA ARG A 498 25.71 -13.61 9.58
C ARG A 498 25.09 -13.49 10.97
N ALA A 499 24.38 -12.39 11.25
CA ALA A 499 23.64 -12.20 12.49
C ALA A 499 22.51 -13.22 12.66
N ALA A 500 21.78 -13.51 11.58
CA ALA A 500 20.76 -14.56 11.50
C ALA A 500 21.35 -15.94 11.82
N ALA A 501 22.44 -16.31 11.14
CA ALA A 501 23.12 -17.58 11.37
C ALA A 501 23.64 -17.71 12.81
N TYR A 502 24.24 -16.66 13.39
CA TYR A 502 24.65 -16.68 14.80
C TYR A 502 23.46 -16.81 15.76
N LEU A 503 22.36 -16.10 15.52
CA LEU A 503 21.15 -16.19 16.36
C LEU A 503 20.63 -17.63 16.39
N TRP A 504 20.56 -18.29 15.23
CA TRP A 504 20.06 -19.66 15.12
C TRP A 504 21.05 -20.75 15.54
N GLN A 505 22.36 -20.51 15.43
CA GLN A 505 23.35 -21.32 16.15
C GLN A 505 23.11 -21.24 17.67
N GLY A 506 22.86 -20.04 18.20
CA GLY A 506 22.56 -19.84 19.62
C GLY A 506 21.29 -20.57 20.06
N LYS A 507 20.20 -20.47 19.27
CA LYS A 507 18.95 -21.21 19.53
C LYS A 507 19.13 -22.73 19.48
N SER A 508 19.86 -23.23 18.48
CA SER A 508 20.15 -24.67 18.35
C SER A 508 21.00 -25.18 19.54
N GLN A 509 21.99 -24.40 19.98
CA GLN A 509 22.79 -24.73 21.17
C GLN A 509 21.95 -24.70 22.46
N PHE A 510 21.06 -23.71 22.61
CA PHE A 510 20.18 -23.59 23.78
C PHE A 510 19.23 -24.80 23.88
N ALA A 511 18.59 -25.17 22.77
CA ALA A 511 17.70 -26.33 22.70
C ALA A 511 18.46 -27.66 22.94
N ALA A 512 19.73 -27.75 22.53
CA ALA A 512 20.64 -28.84 22.86
C ALA A 512 21.20 -28.82 24.31
N GLY A 513 20.84 -27.82 25.14
CA GLY A 513 21.27 -27.68 26.53
C GLY A 513 22.64 -27.00 26.74
N ASN A 514 23.29 -26.52 25.68
CA ASN A 514 24.64 -25.94 25.72
C ASN A 514 24.59 -24.42 25.97
N LEU A 515 24.17 -24.03 27.18
CA LEU A 515 23.89 -22.62 27.55
C LEU A 515 25.05 -21.64 27.29
N GLU A 516 26.29 -22.03 27.59
CA GLU A 516 27.49 -21.18 27.37
C GLU A 516 27.72 -20.91 25.88
N ALA A 517 27.59 -21.94 25.04
CA ALA A 517 27.71 -21.81 23.59
C ALA A 517 26.54 -21.01 22.99
N ALA A 518 25.33 -21.14 23.56
CA ALA A 518 24.17 -20.36 23.16
C ALA A 518 24.38 -18.87 23.42
N GLN A 519 24.81 -18.51 24.64
CA GLN A 519 25.10 -17.12 25.01
C GLN A 519 26.19 -16.53 24.12
N ALA A 520 27.31 -17.23 23.91
CA ALA A 520 28.40 -16.74 23.06
C ALA A 520 27.95 -16.50 21.60
N ALA A 521 27.09 -17.36 21.05
CA ALA A 521 26.53 -17.15 19.72
C ALA A 521 25.56 -15.95 19.66
N TRP A 522 24.74 -15.73 20.68
CA TRP A 522 23.88 -14.54 20.74
C TRP A 522 24.66 -13.23 20.96
N GLU A 523 25.79 -13.25 21.68
CA GLU A 523 26.70 -12.09 21.80
C GLU A 523 27.37 -11.74 20.46
N LEU A 524 27.73 -12.75 19.66
CA LEU A 524 28.20 -12.56 18.28
C LEU A 524 27.08 -12.02 17.38
N ALA A 525 25.86 -12.57 17.45
CA ALA A 525 24.71 -12.04 16.70
C ALA A 525 24.47 -10.56 17.04
N ALA A 526 24.37 -10.23 18.34
CA ALA A 526 24.14 -8.89 18.87
C ALA A 526 25.19 -7.83 18.48
N SER A 527 26.37 -8.25 17.99
CA SER A 527 27.45 -7.36 17.57
C SER A 527 27.69 -7.34 16.05
N THR A 528 27.08 -8.25 15.28
CA THR A 528 27.39 -8.46 13.86
C THR A 528 26.74 -7.44 12.93
N ASP A 529 25.46 -7.11 13.14
CA ASP A 529 24.72 -6.10 12.39
C ASP A 529 24.04 -5.14 13.38
N PRO A 530 24.71 -4.11 13.89
CA PRO A 530 24.26 -3.47 15.12
C PRO A 530 22.86 -2.84 15.12
N THR A 531 22.29 -2.56 13.94
CA THR A 531 20.93 -2.01 13.77
C THR A 531 19.94 -3.01 13.16
N GLY A 532 20.40 -4.11 12.55
CA GLY A 532 19.54 -5.12 11.93
C GLY A 532 18.81 -6.03 12.94
N TYR A 533 17.67 -6.55 12.49
CA TYR A 533 16.72 -7.32 13.28
C TYR A 533 17.34 -8.41 14.16
N TYR A 534 18.14 -9.31 13.61
CA TYR A 534 18.64 -10.47 14.37
C TYR A 534 19.58 -10.06 15.50
N SER A 535 20.33 -8.97 15.34
CA SER A 535 21.20 -8.43 16.38
C SER A 535 20.40 -7.77 17.49
N GLU A 536 19.37 -6.99 17.14
CA GLU A 536 18.44 -6.42 18.12
C GLU A 536 17.71 -7.51 18.90
N ARG A 537 17.22 -8.53 18.19
CA ARG A 537 16.53 -9.67 18.79
C ARG A 537 17.45 -10.48 19.69
N ALA A 538 18.71 -10.71 19.29
CA ALA A 538 19.71 -11.37 20.13
C ALA A 538 19.99 -10.59 21.43
N ARG A 539 20.02 -9.25 21.40
CA ARG A 539 20.15 -8.42 22.62
C ARG A 539 18.95 -8.56 23.55
N ASP A 540 17.75 -8.65 23.00
CA ASP A 540 16.55 -8.87 23.81
C ASP A 540 16.53 -10.30 24.40
N ILE A 541 16.98 -11.33 23.65
CA ILE A 541 17.18 -12.69 24.17
C ILE A 541 18.19 -12.69 25.34
N LEU A 542 19.36 -12.07 25.17
CA LEU A 542 20.39 -11.94 26.21
C LEU A 542 19.92 -11.22 27.48
N ARG A 543 18.83 -10.43 27.39
CA ARG A 543 18.21 -9.70 28.51
C ARG A 543 16.97 -10.41 29.07
N GLY A 544 16.55 -11.54 28.49
CA GLY A 544 15.30 -12.23 28.84
C GLY A 544 14.03 -11.44 28.45
N LEU A 545 14.12 -10.58 27.44
CA LEU A 545 13.01 -9.74 26.99
C LEU A 545 12.23 -10.42 25.83
N PRO A 546 10.89 -10.51 25.94
CA PRO A 546 10.03 -10.80 24.80
C PRO A 546 10.19 -9.78 23.66
N PRO A 547 9.85 -10.16 22.42
CA PRO A 547 9.74 -9.23 21.31
C PRO A 547 8.89 -8.00 21.65
N PHE A 548 9.24 -6.84 21.09
CA PHE A 548 8.52 -5.57 21.29
C PHE A 548 8.35 -5.11 22.76
N THR A 549 9.19 -5.58 23.70
CA THR A 549 9.14 -5.10 25.09
C THR A 549 9.46 -3.60 25.18
N PRO A 550 8.53 -2.75 25.66
CA PRO A 550 8.72 -1.30 25.80
C PRO A 550 9.65 -0.92 26.98
N PRO A 551 10.15 0.33 27.01
CA PRO A 551 10.85 0.83 28.20
C PRO A 551 9.88 0.99 29.39
N GLN A 552 10.39 1.04 30.62
CA GLN A 552 9.56 1.21 31.82
C GLN A 552 8.99 2.62 31.93
N ALA A 553 9.74 3.62 31.49
CA ALA A 553 9.32 5.00 31.33
C ALA A 553 9.78 5.54 29.98
N TYR A 554 8.96 6.37 29.35
CA TYR A 554 9.32 7.10 28.14
C TYR A 554 8.88 8.56 28.21
N ASP A 555 9.55 9.42 27.44
CA ASP A 555 9.21 10.83 27.27
C ASP A 555 9.37 11.21 25.81
N LEU A 556 8.31 11.74 25.20
CA LEU A 556 8.28 12.17 23.79
C LEU A 556 8.67 13.65 23.61
N ALA A 557 8.89 14.40 24.69
CA ALA A 557 9.30 15.79 24.63
C ALA A 557 10.79 15.94 24.29
N PHE A 558 11.09 16.88 23.39
CA PHE A 558 12.45 17.29 23.04
C PHE A 558 12.47 18.77 22.62
N ASP A 559 13.59 19.45 22.86
CA ASP A 559 13.77 20.86 22.51
C ASP A 559 14.31 21.01 21.08
N LEU A 560 13.40 21.02 20.12
CA LEU A 560 13.72 21.17 18.71
C LEU A 560 14.50 22.46 18.39
N ALA A 561 14.36 23.54 19.18
CA ALA A 561 15.10 24.78 18.96
C ALA A 561 16.57 24.64 19.40
N SER A 562 16.81 24.06 20.56
CA SER A 562 18.17 23.70 21.03
C SER A 562 18.84 22.68 20.10
N GLU A 563 18.09 21.68 19.63
CA GLU A 563 18.60 20.66 18.73
C GLU A 563 18.93 21.21 17.34
N ARG A 564 18.12 22.12 16.79
CA ARG A 564 18.45 22.87 15.56
C ARG A 564 19.76 23.65 15.70
N ALA A 565 19.97 24.35 16.82
CA ALA A 565 21.20 25.09 17.07
C ALA A 565 22.44 24.17 17.15
N GLN A 566 22.31 23.00 17.78
CA GLN A 566 23.37 21.99 17.84
C GLN A 566 23.65 21.36 16.47
N ALA A 567 22.59 21.06 15.70
CA ALA A 567 22.70 20.53 14.35
C ALA A 567 23.35 21.53 13.38
N GLU A 568 23.03 22.82 13.46
CA GLU A 568 23.71 23.87 12.68
C GLU A 568 25.21 23.98 13.01
N ALA A 569 25.58 23.94 14.29
CA ALA A 569 26.98 23.97 14.71
C ALA A 569 27.74 22.75 14.15
N TRP A 570 27.14 21.56 14.22
CA TRP A 570 27.67 20.34 13.62
C TRP A 570 27.75 20.42 12.10
N MET A 571 26.72 20.91 11.41
CA MET A 571 26.70 21.10 9.95
C MET A 571 27.86 21.97 9.47
N ARG A 572 28.15 23.06 10.18
CA ARG A 572 29.28 23.96 9.88
C ARG A 572 30.62 23.26 10.06
N ALA A 573 30.78 22.46 11.12
CA ALA A 573 32.01 21.71 11.38
C ALA A 573 32.22 20.58 10.34
N THR A 574 31.22 19.71 10.16
CA THR A 574 31.27 18.52 9.30
C THR A 574 31.50 18.87 7.83
N PHE A 575 30.81 19.89 7.31
CA PHE A 575 30.87 20.27 5.90
C PHE A 575 31.70 21.54 5.63
N SER A 576 32.44 22.04 6.62
CA SER A 576 33.26 23.26 6.52
C SER A 576 32.50 24.49 5.99
N LEU A 577 31.24 24.65 6.40
CA LEU A 577 30.36 25.71 5.89
C LEU A 577 30.75 27.09 6.47
N PRO A 578 30.68 28.18 5.69
CA PRO A 578 30.94 29.53 6.17
C PRO A 578 30.07 29.89 7.39
N GLY A 579 30.65 30.59 8.38
CA GLY A 579 29.92 31.02 9.58
C GLY A 579 28.71 31.90 9.28
N GLU A 580 28.82 32.78 8.28
CA GLU A 580 27.76 33.70 7.83
C GLU A 580 26.68 33.01 6.96
N MET A 581 26.81 31.72 6.63
CA MET A 581 25.80 31.00 5.85
C MET A 581 24.56 30.75 6.70
N ASP A 582 23.43 31.39 6.37
CA ASP A 582 22.15 31.10 7.03
C ASP A 582 21.68 29.67 6.73
N LEU A 583 21.53 28.84 7.76
CA LEU A 583 20.99 27.47 7.69
C LEU A 583 19.56 27.37 8.26
N SER A 584 19.09 28.45 8.89
CA SER A 584 17.80 28.52 9.58
C SER A 584 16.64 28.86 8.64
N SER A 585 16.92 29.55 7.52
CA SER A 585 15.97 29.77 6.42
C SER A 585 16.33 28.96 5.18
N LEU A 586 15.35 28.86 4.27
CA LEU A 586 15.50 28.27 2.93
C LEU A 586 16.56 28.99 2.05
N GLY A 587 16.99 30.20 2.40
CA GLY A 587 18.03 30.93 1.67
C GLY A 587 17.70 31.06 0.17
N PRO A 588 18.62 30.69 -0.75
CA PRO A 588 18.37 30.75 -2.20
C PRO A 588 17.17 29.91 -2.69
N LEU A 589 16.77 28.88 -1.95
CA LEU A 589 15.67 27.99 -2.34
C LEU A 589 14.31 28.71 -2.30
N LEU A 590 14.18 29.83 -1.58
CA LEU A 590 12.96 30.67 -1.54
C LEU A 590 12.50 31.13 -2.93
N SER A 591 13.43 31.25 -3.89
CA SER A 591 13.16 31.63 -5.27
C SER A 591 13.09 30.47 -6.27
N ASP A 592 13.24 29.21 -5.83
CA ASP A 592 13.08 28.07 -6.73
C ASP A 592 11.61 27.92 -7.13
N ALA A 593 11.35 27.89 -8.45
CA ALA A 593 10.00 27.83 -8.99
C ALA A 593 9.21 26.60 -8.51
N ARG A 594 9.88 25.48 -8.22
CA ARG A 594 9.25 24.25 -7.71
C ARG A 594 8.80 24.41 -6.27
N LEU A 595 9.60 25.05 -5.42
CA LEU A 595 9.18 25.40 -4.06
C LEU A 595 7.95 26.31 -4.11
N VAL A 596 7.99 27.35 -4.95
CA VAL A 596 6.90 28.33 -5.06
C VAL A 596 5.60 27.67 -5.57
N ARG A 597 5.69 26.75 -6.55
CA ARG A 597 4.53 25.94 -7.00
C ARG A 597 4.04 24.97 -5.94
N GLY A 598 4.94 24.21 -5.32
CA GLY A 598 4.62 23.26 -4.26
C GLY A 598 3.88 23.92 -3.08
N ASN A 599 4.28 25.12 -2.70
CA ASN A 599 3.65 25.89 -1.62
C ASN A 599 2.21 26.30 -1.95
N GLU A 600 1.94 26.76 -3.17
CA GLU A 600 0.56 27.09 -3.60
C GLU A 600 -0.28 25.81 -3.71
N LEU A 601 0.25 24.74 -4.30
CA LEU A 601 -0.45 23.44 -4.37
C LEU A 601 -0.77 22.88 -2.97
N TRP A 602 0.14 23.01 -2.01
CA TRP A 602 -0.07 22.60 -0.61
C TRP A 602 -1.17 23.43 0.07
N ALA A 603 -1.18 24.74 -0.14
CA ALA A 603 -2.22 25.63 0.37
C ALA A 603 -3.62 25.31 -0.21
N LEU A 604 -3.66 24.82 -1.45
CA LEU A 604 -4.88 24.33 -2.11
C LEU A 604 -5.28 22.90 -1.71
N GLY A 605 -4.49 22.21 -0.88
CA GLY A 605 -4.75 20.81 -0.49
C GLY A 605 -4.41 19.78 -1.57
N LEU A 606 -3.72 20.18 -2.64
CA LEU A 606 -3.27 19.30 -3.73
C LEU A 606 -1.96 18.60 -3.33
N TYR A 607 -1.99 17.86 -2.22
CA TYR A 607 -0.80 17.37 -1.51
C TYR A 607 0.12 16.48 -2.35
N GLU A 608 -0.42 15.58 -3.17
CA GLU A 608 0.39 14.74 -4.08
C GLU A 608 1.12 15.58 -5.15
N ARG A 609 0.42 16.54 -5.77
CA ARG A 609 0.99 17.46 -6.76
C ARG A 609 2.05 18.37 -6.13
N ALA A 610 1.80 18.85 -4.90
CA ALA A 610 2.76 19.63 -4.12
C ALA A 610 4.03 18.81 -3.79
N ARG A 611 3.86 17.57 -3.33
CA ARG A 611 4.97 16.65 -3.03
C ARG A 611 5.83 16.37 -4.26
N ALA A 612 5.25 16.22 -5.46
CA ALA A 612 6.02 16.01 -6.69
C ALA A 612 7.00 17.18 -6.96
N GLU A 613 6.53 18.41 -6.83
CA GLU A 613 7.37 19.63 -6.95
C GLU A 613 8.47 19.67 -5.87
N PHE A 614 8.13 19.37 -4.62
CA PHE A 614 9.07 19.36 -3.51
C PHE A 614 10.14 18.27 -3.62
N GLU A 615 9.78 17.08 -4.10
CA GLU A 615 10.70 15.96 -4.27
C GLU A 615 11.67 16.19 -5.44
N ASP A 616 11.23 16.76 -6.56
CA ASP A 616 12.14 17.13 -7.65
C ASP A 616 13.16 18.21 -7.20
N LEU A 617 12.70 19.19 -6.41
CA LEU A 617 13.61 20.14 -5.75
C LEU A 617 14.61 19.42 -4.84
N ARG A 618 14.13 18.56 -3.92
CA ARG A 618 14.95 17.80 -2.97
C ARG A 618 16.01 16.94 -3.68
N LEU A 619 15.64 16.27 -4.77
CA LEU A 619 16.55 15.44 -5.57
C LEU A 619 17.56 16.29 -6.33
N SER A 620 17.17 17.45 -6.87
CA SER A 620 18.10 18.33 -7.59
C SER A 620 19.22 18.92 -6.71
N VAL A 621 18.98 19.06 -5.40
CA VAL A 621 19.97 19.56 -4.42
C VAL A 621 20.56 18.47 -3.53
N GLN A 622 20.36 17.18 -3.86
CA GLN A 622 20.73 16.05 -2.99
C GLN A 622 22.24 15.92 -2.70
N SER A 623 23.10 16.56 -3.49
CA SER A 623 24.55 16.63 -3.27
C SER A 623 24.99 17.82 -2.40
N GLU A 624 24.05 18.70 -2.02
CA GLU A 624 24.33 19.94 -1.31
C GLU A 624 23.86 19.85 0.16
N PRO A 625 24.76 19.59 1.12
CA PRO A 625 24.37 19.27 2.50
C PRO A 625 23.62 20.43 3.19
N ALA A 626 24.00 21.68 2.91
CA ALA A 626 23.30 22.86 3.43
C ALA A 626 21.85 22.94 2.92
N ASN A 627 21.61 22.67 1.64
CA ASN A 627 20.26 22.71 1.06
C ASN A 627 19.42 21.49 1.47
N CYS A 628 20.02 20.32 1.63
CA CYS A 628 19.36 19.16 2.26
C CYS A 628 18.92 19.48 3.71
N TYR A 629 19.76 20.13 4.51
CA TYR A 629 19.43 20.53 5.88
C TYR A 629 18.31 21.59 5.95
N ARG A 630 18.34 22.60 5.06
CA ARG A 630 17.28 23.61 4.93
C ARG A 630 15.94 22.97 4.57
N LEU A 631 15.92 22.07 3.58
CA LEU A 631 14.72 21.34 3.18
C LEU A 631 14.21 20.40 4.27
N ALA A 632 15.10 19.72 5.02
CA ALA A 632 14.70 18.88 6.14
C ALA A 632 13.93 19.68 7.22
N ASN A 633 14.41 20.88 7.55
CA ASN A 633 13.72 21.78 8.47
C ASN A 633 12.41 22.31 7.89
N TYR A 634 12.41 22.73 6.62
CA TYR A 634 11.22 23.27 5.97
C TYR A 634 10.08 22.24 5.89
N PHE A 635 10.37 21.02 5.44
CA PHE A 635 9.38 19.95 5.33
C PHE A 635 8.89 19.47 6.71
N LEU A 636 9.75 19.51 7.74
CA LEU A 636 9.36 19.21 9.12
C LEU A 636 8.30 20.21 9.63
N ASP A 637 8.56 21.51 9.45
CA ASP A 637 7.63 22.58 9.86
C ASP A 637 6.34 22.58 9.03
N LEU A 638 6.41 22.19 7.75
CA LEU A 638 5.26 22.04 6.84
C LEU A 638 4.36 20.84 7.21
N GLY A 639 4.90 19.84 7.91
CA GLY A 639 4.23 18.55 8.18
C GLY A 639 4.39 17.51 7.06
N LEU A 640 5.30 17.74 6.10
CA LEU A 640 5.65 16.78 5.05
C LEU A 640 6.76 15.84 5.55
N TYR A 641 6.41 15.03 6.55
CA TYR A 641 7.37 14.27 7.35
C TYR A 641 8.24 13.33 6.52
N ARG A 642 7.67 12.62 5.52
CA ARG A 642 8.43 11.76 4.61
C ARG A 642 9.61 12.47 3.95
N SER A 643 9.36 13.62 3.31
CA SER A 643 10.41 14.42 2.67
C SER A 643 11.42 14.99 3.67
N ALA A 644 10.98 15.34 4.88
CA ALA A 644 11.87 15.77 5.97
C ALA A 644 12.82 14.65 6.41
N ILE A 645 12.30 13.43 6.60
CA ILE A 645 13.05 12.22 6.97
C ILE A 645 14.10 11.89 5.89
N LEU A 646 13.71 11.94 4.61
CA LEU A 646 14.61 11.67 3.48
C LEU A 646 15.71 12.73 3.35
N ALA A 647 15.36 14.02 3.48
CA ALA A 647 16.33 15.11 3.46
C ALA A 647 17.31 15.03 4.65
N ALA A 648 16.83 14.70 5.85
CA ALA A 648 17.67 14.47 7.03
C ALA A 648 18.61 13.27 6.86
N ARG A 649 18.13 12.13 6.33
CA ARG A 649 18.99 10.96 6.06
C ARG A 649 20.01 11.26 4.95
N GLN A 650 19.69 12.10 3.97
CA GLN A 650 20.63 12.51 2.94
C GLN A 650 21.79 13.34 3.51
N VAL A 651 21.53 14.25 4.47
CA VAL A 651 22.60 14.97 5.19
C VAL A 651 23.56 13.98 5.87
N LEU A 652 23.04 12.98 6.59
CA LEU A 652 23.87 11.96 7.25
C LEU A 652 24.64 11.09 6.24
N THR A 653 24.03 10.80 5.08
CA THR A 653 24.68 10.06 3.98
C THR A 653 25.85 10.85 3.41
N LEU A 654 25.70 12.17 3.20
CA LEU A 654 26.78 13.06 2.77
C LEU A 654 27.89 13.21 3.82
N ALA A 655 27.58 13.03 5.11
CA ALA A 655 28.56 12.96 6.20
C ALA A 655 29.28 11.61 6.29
N GLY A 656 28.94 10.64 5.43
CA GLY A 656 29.54 9.31 5.42
C GLY A 656 29.03 8.35 6.49
N MET A 657 27.92 8.66 7.18
CA MET A 657 27.38 7.85 8.27
C MET A 657 26.51 6.70 7.76
N ASP A 658 26.87 5.46 8.10
CA ASP A 658 25.96 4.32 7.99
C ASP A 658 24.84 4.39 9.06
N ASP A 659 23.94 3.41 9.12
CA ASP A 659 22.81 3.44 10.06
C ASP A 659 23.22 3.30 11.53
N ALA A 660 24.31 2.57 11.84
CA ALA A 660 24.84 2.48 13.19
C ALA A 660 25.51 3.79 13.62
N ASP A 661 26.30 4.40 12.73
CA ASP A 661 26.95 5.70 12.95
C ASP A 661 25.94 6.84 13.17
N THR A 662 24.73 6.75 12.60
CA THR A 662 23.71 7.78 12.80
C THR A 662 23.30 7.98 14.26
N ALA A 663 23.53 7.00 15.15
CA ALA A 663 23.31 7.17 16.59
C ALA A 663 24.23 8.25 17.22
N ASN A 664 25.36 8.57 16.58
CA ASN A 664 26.32 9.58 17.03
C ASN A 664 26.07 10.98 16.40
N ALA A 665 25.08 11.12 15.52
CA ALA A 665 24.69 12.40 14.94
C ALA A 665 23.97 13.29 15.99
N PRO A 666 23.91 14.63 15.79
CA PRO A 666 23.09 15.51 16.62
C PRO A 666 21.64 15.00 16.72
N ALA A 667 21.07 15.03 17.93
CA ALA A 667 19.76 14.44 18.25
C ALA A 667 18.65 14.82 17.26
N PHE A 668 18.68 16.09 16.78
CA PHE A 668 17.85 16.61 15.70
C PHE A 668 17.60 15.60 14.57
N PHE A 669 18.65 15.00 14.01
CA PHE A 669 18.49 14.15 12.83
C PHE A 669 17.73 12.85 13.15
N ASN A 670 17.87 12.33 14.37
CA ASN A 670 17.16 11.13 14.81
C ASN A 670 15.74 11.46 15.30
N HIS A 671 15.50 12.63 15.91
CA HIS A 671 14.15 13.11 16.19
C HIS A 671 13.38 13.52 14.92
N VAL A 672 14.04 13.94 13.84
CA VAL A 672 13.40 14.09 12.52
C VAL A 672 13.11 12.73 11.89
N ARG A 673 14.10 11.82 11.88
CA ARG A 673 13.93 10.48 11.30
C ARG A 673 12.89 9.64 12.04
N PHE A 674 12.79 9.74 13.36
CA PHE A 674 11.93 8.91 14.22
C PHE A 674 11.05 9.77 15.14
N GLY A 675 10.47 10.85 14.60
CA GLY A 675 9.64 11.77 15.37
C GLY A 675 8.29 11.18 15.81
N PRO A 676 7.66 11.72 16.87
CA PRO A 676 6.35 11.29 17.35
C PRO A 676 5.24 12.08 16.64
N TYR A 677 5.21 12.03 15.31
CA TYR A 677 4.25 12.79 14.49
C TYR A 677 2.82 12.28 14.67
N PHE A 678 1.82 13.17 14.55
CA PHE A 678 0.42 12.87 14.87
C PHE A 678 0.20 12.32 16.30
N SER A 679 1.02 12.77 17.27
CA SER A 679 0.91 12.34 18.68
C SER A 679 -0.48 12.50 19.29
N ASP A 680 -1.21 13.54 18.89
CA ASP A 680 -2.61 13.79 19.29
C ASP A 680 -3.54 12.64 18.93
N LEU A 681 -3.35 12.04 17.74
CA LEU A 681 -4.14 10.91 17.25
C LEU A 681 -3.57 9.56 17.75
N ILE A 682 -2.24 9.38 17.64
CA ILE A 682 -1.56 8.12 17.95
C ILE A 682 -1.62 7.80 19.45
N LEU A 683 -1.45 8.79 20.35
CA LEU A 683 -1.56 8.55 21.80
C LEU A 683 -2.99 8.18 22.20
N ALA A 684 -3.99 8.84 21.61
CA ALA A 684 -5.40 8.53 21.87
C ALA A 684 -5.76 7.10 21.42
N ALA A 685 -5.39 6.73 20.19
CA ALA A 685 -5.64 5.39 19.66
C ALA A 685 -4.85 4.30 20.42
N ALA A 686 -3.58 4.56 20.75
CA ALA A 686 -2.77 3.65 21.55
C ALA A 686 -3.39 3.40 22.93
N GLN A 687 -3.87 4.45 23.61
CA GLN A 687 -4.58 4.35 24.89
C GLN A 687 -5.90 3.57 24.75
N GLN A 688 -6.72 3.88 23.74
CA GLN A 688 -8.01 3.25 23.50
C GLN A 688 -7.88 1.74 23.26
N HIS A 689 -6.85 1.31 22.53
CA HIS A 689 -6.65 -0.07 22.12
C HIS A 689 -5.59 -0.83 22.95
N ALA A 690 -5.10 -0.25 24.05
CA ALA A 690 -4.04 -0.81 24.90
C ALA A 690 -2.76 -1.20 24.14
N LEU A 691 -2.40 -0.44 23.10
CA LEU A 691 -1.13 -0.57 22.36
C LEU A 691 -0.09 0.35 22.99
N HIS A 692 1.19 -0.02 22.96
CA HIS A 692 2.24 0.89 23.41
C HIS A 692 2.50 1.97 22.32
N PRO A 693 2.51 3.28 22.64
CA PRO A 693 2.66 4.33 21.63
C PRO A 693 3.90 4.18 20.74
N LEU A 694 5.06 3.85 21.30
CA LEU A 694 6.29 3.63 20.53
C LEU A 694 6.16 2.50 19.49
N PHE A 695 5.34 1.48 19.75
CA PHE A 695 5.04 0.42 18.79
C PHE A 695 4.12 0.94 17.66
N LEU A 696 3.08 1.70 18.00
CA LEU A 696 2.17 2.27 17.00
C LEU A 696 2.86 3.32 16.11
N PHE A 697 3.74 4.18 16.65
CA PHE A 697 4.62 5.04 15.86
C PHE A 697 5.52 4.25 14.91
N SER A 698 6.01 3.08 15.34
CA SER A 698 6.90 2.24 14.53
C SER A 698 6.18 1.63 13.34
N LEU A 699 4.94 1.18 13.52
CA LEU A 699 4.09 0.70 12.43
C LEU A 699 3.72 1.83 11.47
N VAL A 700 3.17 2.95 11.96
CA VAL A 700 2.81 4.11 11.11
C VAL A 700 4.01 4.59 10.28
N ARG A 701 5.20 4.57 10.88
CA ARG A 701 6.46 4.86 10.18
C ARG A 701 6.74 3.87 9.06
N GLN A 702 6.65 2.56 9.31
CA GLN A 702 6.88 1.53 8.30
C GLN A 702 5.92 1.65 7.12
N GLU A 703 4.63 1.90 7.41
CA GLU A 703 3.58 1.94 6.39
C GLU A 703 3.66 3.17 5.47
N SER A 704 3.89 4.37 6.04
CA SER A 704 3.69 5.62 5.30
C SER A 704 4.82 6.64 5.45
N PHE A 705 5.81 6.43 6.32
CA PHE A 705 6.71 7.51 6.77
C PHE A 705 5.94 8.76 7.27
N PHE A 706 4.76 8.54 7.87
CA PHE A 706 3.81 9.56 8.32
C PHE A 706 3.20 10.43 7.19
N GLU A 707 3.04 9.85 5.99
CA GLU A 707 2.40 10.49 4.84
C GLU A 707 0.89 10.14 4.77
N GLY A 708 0.05 11.05 5.29
CA GLY A 708 -1.40 10.79 5.44
C GLY A 708 -2.18 10.60 4.13
N PHE A 709 -1.63 11.04 3.00
CA PHE A 709 -2.20 10.90 1.66
C PHE A 709 -1.46 9.82 0.82
N ALA A 710 -0.66 8.94 1.44
CA ALA A 710 0.04 7.88 0.71
C ALA A 710 -0.91 6.82 0.14
N ARG A 711 -0.65 6.39 -1.11
CA ARG A 711 -1.36 5.30 -1.79
C ARG A 711 -0.36 4.26 -2.32
N SER A 712 -0.56 2.98 -2.03
CA SER A 712 0.26 1.89 -2.59
C SER A 712 -0.24 1.39 -3.94
N SER A 713 0.57 0.61 -4.65
CA SER A 713 0.18 -0.11 -5.87
C SER A 713 -0.88 -1.22 -5.63
N ALA A 714 -1.17 -1.54 -4.37
CA ALA A 714 -2.26 -2.41 -3.96
C ALA A 714 -3.50 -1.63 -3.47
N GLU A 715 -3.59 -0.33 -3.78
CA GLU A 715 -4.65 0.59 -3.31
C GLU A 715 -4.76 0.70 -1.79
N ALA A 716 -3.70 0.40 -1.04
CA ALA A 716 -3.62 0.66 0.40
C ALA A 716 -3.42 2.16 0.66
N ARG A 717 -4.03 2.71 1.73
CA ARG A 717 -4.23 4.17 1.88
C ARG A 717 -3.85 4.70 3.26
N GLY A 718 -3.29 5.90 3.26
CA GLY A 718 -3.04 6.73 4.45
C GLY A 718 -1.96 6.21 5.40
N LEU A 719 -1.97 6.76 6.62
CA LEU A 719 -0.89 6.63 7.61
C LEU A 719 -0.50 5.19 7.99
N MET A 720 -1.47 4.28 8.02
CA MET A 720 -1.33 2.87 8.37
C MET A 720 -1.66 1.95 7.18
N GLN A 721 -1.67 2.48 5.94
CA GLN A 721 -1.88 1.74 4.69
C GLN A 721 -3.04 0.71 4.75
N ILE A 722 -4.24 1.20 5.06
CA ILE A 722 -5.45 0.37 5.10
C ILE A 722 -5.95 0.14 3.67
N ILE A 723 -6.25 -1.11 3.30
CA ILE A 723 -6.94 -1.42 2.03
C ILE A 723 -8.45 -1.14 2.14
N PRO A 724 -9.13 -0.69 1.06
CA PRO A 724 -10.53 -0.28 1.10
C PRO A 724 -11.52 -1.28 1.71
N SER A 725 -11.37 -2.58 1.41
CA SER A 725 -12.23 -3.64 1.93
C SER A 725 -12.13 -3.79 3.46
N THR A 726 -10.91 -3.79 4.00
CA THR A 726 -10.66 -3.79 5.44
C THR A 726 -11.16 -2.50 6.08
N GLY A 727 -10.92 -1.35 5.46
CA GLY A 727 -11.45 -0.06 5.92
C GLY A 727 -12.97 -0.08 6.08
N GLN A 728 -13.69 -0.58 5.06
CA GLN A 728 -15.14 -0.69 5.07
C GLN A 728 -15.65 -1.66 6.15
N GLU A 729 -14.98 -2.80 6.36
CA GLU A 729 -15.30 -3.74 7.44
C GLU A 729 -15.16 -3.08 8.83
N ARG A 730 -14.03 -2.40 9.10
CA ARG A 730 -13.78 -1.75 10.40
C ARG A 730 -14.70 -0.56 10.64
N ALA A 731 -14.95 0.24 9.61
CA ALA A 731 -15.91 1.35 9.66
C ALA A 731 -17.31 0.84 10.05
N ALA A 732 -17.79 -0.25 9.45
CA ALA A 732 -19.06 -0.87 9.81
C ALA A 732 -19.07 -1.41 11.25
N ASN A 733 -17.99 -2.10 11.67
CA ASN A 733 -17.87 -2.66 13.03
C ASN A 733 -17.85 -1.58 14.13
N LEU A 734 -17.25 -0.42 13.85
CA LEU A 734 -17.16 0.72 14.78
C LEU A 734 -18.39 1.66 14.72
N GLY A 735 -19.36 1.39 13.84
CA GLY A 735 -20.55 2.22 13.68
C GLY A 735 -20.27 3.59 13.05
N TRP A 736 -19.27 3.67 12.17
CA TRP A 736 -19.02 4.84 11.33
C TRP A 736 -20.25 5.16 10.46
N PRO A 737 -20.48 6.43 10.07
CA PRO A 737 -21.57 6.79 9.17
C PRO A 737 -21.67 5.92 7.90
N PRO A 738 -22.90 5.64 7.42
CA PRO A 738 -23.17 4.67 6.34
C PRO A 738 -22.66 5.11 4.96
N ASP A 739 -22.14 6.33 4.85
CA ASP A 739 -21.55 6.98 3.70
C ASP A 739 -20.01 6.96 3.70
N PHE A 740 -19.38 6.05 4.46
CA PHE A 740 -17.94 5.77 4.40
C PHE A 740 -17.46 5.59 2.94
N ASP A 741 -16.60 6.50 2.49
CA ASP A 741 -15.93 6.40 1.20
C ASP A 741 -14.52 5.81 1.38
N PRO A 742 -14.03 4.92 0.50
CA PRO A 742 -12.63 4.48 0.52
C PRO A 742 -11.58 5.60 0.58
N ASP A 743 -11.87 6.82 0.11
CA ASP A 743 -10.99 7.98 0.22
C ASP A 743 -10.97 8.61 1.64
N ASP A 744 -11.92 8.27 2.53
CA ASP A 744 -11.84 8.61 3.96
C ASP A 744 -10.58 8.05 4.62
N LEU A 745 -10.01 6.97 4.05
CA LEU A 745 -8.74 6.41 4.52
C LEU A 745 -7.54 7.35 4.33
N PHE A 746 -7.65 8.44 3.56
CA PHE A 746 -6.64 9.49 3.51
C PHE A 746 -6.75 10.53 4.64
N ARG A 747 -7.78 10.44 5.50
CA ARG A 747 -7.95 11.29 6.69
C ARG A 747 -7.15 10.70 7.86
N PRO A 748 -6.11 11.37 8.39
CA PRO A 748 -5.30 10.86 9.50
C PRO A 748 -6.09 10.32 10.70
N LEU A 749 -7.15 11.03 11.12
CA LEU A 749 -8.03 10.61 12.22
C LEU A 749 -8.67 9.25 11.92
N VAL A 750 -9.35 9.12 10.77
CA VAL A 750 -10.05 7.89 10.38
C VAL A 750 -9.06 6.75 10.24
N ASN A 751 -7.95 6.99 9.55
CA ASN A 751 -6.96 5.98 9.24
C ASN A 751 -6.30 5.39 10.51
N ILE A 752 -5.88 6.25 11.45
CA ILE A 752 -5.31 5.81 12.73
C ILE A 752 -6.36 5.08 13.57
N THR A 753 -7.61 5.56 13.62
CA THR A 753 -8.68 4.88 14.38
C THR A 753 -8.96 3.48 13.84
N LEU A 754 -9.19 3.33 12.53
CA LEU A 754 -9.49 2.03 11.93
C LEU A 754 -8.28 1.08 11.95
N GLY A 755 -7.06 1.60 11.75
CA GLY A 755 -5.85 0.77 11.75
C GLY A 755 -5.42 0.30 13.13
N ALA A 756 -5.51 1.15 14.16
CA ALA A 756 -5.22 0.74 15.53
C ALA A 756 -6.23 -0.30 16.04
N ASP A 757 -7.51 -0.15 15.67
CA ASP A 757 -8.56 -1.12 15.93
C ASP A 757 -8.31 -2.47 15.23
N TYR A 758 -7.95 -2.46 13.94
CA TYR A 758 -7.63 -3.66 13.18
C TYR A 758 -6.40 -4.41 13.74
N LEU A 759 -5.33 -3.68 14.09
CA LEU A 759 -4.12 -4.25 14.68
C LEU A 759 -4.40 -4.86 16.06
N ALA A 760 -5.14 -4.15 16.92
CA ALA A 760 -5.50 -4.63 18.25
C ALA A 760 -6.41 -5.86 18.19
N HIS A 761 -7.36 -5.90 17.25
CA HIS A 761 -8.20 -7.07 17.00
C HIS A 761 -7.38 -8.33 16.73
N TRP A 762 -6.34 -8.25 15.87
CA TRP A 762 -5.47 -9.40 15.61
C TRP A 762 -4.54 -9.74 16.77
N ARG A 763 -3.96 -8.75 17.44
CA ARG A 763 -3.20 -8.97 18.70
C ARG A 763 -4.03 -9.76 19.71
N ASP A 764 -5.28 -9.34 19.95
CA ASP A 764 -6.15 -9.97 20.93
C ASP A 764 -6.59 -11.37 20.46
N ARG A 765 -6.79 -11.56 19.16
CA ARG A 765 -7.11 -12.87 18.57
C ARG A 765 -5.93 -13.86 18.64
N PHE A 766 -4.70 -13.36 18.72
CA PHE A 766 -3.46 -14.11 18.94
C PHE A 766 -2.90 -13.99 20.37
N ASP A 767 -3.75 -13.72 21.36
CA ASP A 767 -3.40 -13.80 22.79
C ASP A 767 -2.26 -12.85 23.24
N GLY A 768 -2.05 -11.75 22.51
CA GLY A 768 -0.97 -10.79 22.75
C GLY A 768 0.25 -10.90 21.82
N ASP A 769 0.30 -11.91 20.94
CA ASP A 769 1.40 -12.12 20.00
C ASP A 769 1.43 -11.05 18.91
N LEU A 770 2.37 -10.11 19.04
CA LEU A 770 2.55 -8.99 18.11
C LEU A 770 3.16 -9.43 16.77
N TYR A 771 3.91 -10.54 16.70
CA TYR A 771 4.44 -11.02 15.42
C TYR A 771 3.30 -11.61 14.57
N ALA A 772 2.45 -12.43 15.19
CA ALA A 772 1.24 -12.93 14.54
C ALA A 772 0.26 -11.80 14.17
N ALA A 773 0.13 -10.76 15.01
CA ALA A 773 -0.69 -9.59 14.70
C ALA A 773 -0.18 -8.82 13.47
N LEU A 774 1.12 -8.51 13.40
CA LEU A 774 1.74 -7.86 12.24
C LEU A 774 1.66 -8.75 10.99
N ALA A 775 1.81 -10.06 11.13
CA ALA A 775 1.64 -11.01 10.03
C ALA A 775 0.21 -11.04 9.50
N ALA A 776 -0.81 -10.90 10.35
CA ALA A 776 -2.20 -10.80 9.92
C ALA A 776 -2.52 -9.44 9.29
N TYR A 777 -1.85 -8.39 9.75
CA TYR A 777 -1.98 -7.03 9.24
C TYR A 777 -1.49 -6.93 7.78
N ASN A 778 -0.25 -7.35 7.51
CA ASN A 778 0.36 -7.30 6.17
C ASN A 778 0.07 -8.55 5.32
N GLY A 779 0.29 -9.75 5.86
CA GLY A 779 0.15 -11.02 5.13
C GLY A 779 -1.25 -11.64 5.14
N GLY A 780 -2.20 -11.05 5.85
CA GLY A 780 -3.58 -11.52 5.99
C GLY A 780 -3.77 -12.59 7.08
N PRO A 781 -4.93 -12.60 7.78
CA PRO A 781 -5.11 -13.39 9.00
C PRO A 781 -5.13 -14.91 8.79
N GLY A 782 -5.61 -15.38 7.64
CA GLY A 782 -5.59 -16.81 7.29
C GLY A 782 -4.16 -17.36 7.23
N ASN A 783 -3.26 -16.61 6.62
CA ASN A 783 -1.84 -16.96 6.55
C ASN A 783 -1.18 -16.88 7.92
N ALA A 784 -1.43 -15.81 8.69
CA ALA A 784 -0.90 -15.66 10.04
C ALA A 784 -1.32 -16.79 10.99
N MET A 785 -2.58 -17.23 10.95
CA MET A 785 -3.04 -18.41 11.70
C MET A 785 -2.31 -19.69 11.27
N ALA A 786 -2.14 -19.90 9.96
CA ALA A 786 -1.43 -21.05 9.43
C ALA A 786 0.06 -21.05 9.81
N TRP A 787 0.74 -19.89 9.82
CA TRP A 787 2.13 -19.75 10.23
C TRP A 787 2.30 -19.92 11.76
N ARG A 788 1.39 -19.37 12.58
CA ARG A 788 1.44 -19.53 14.05
C ARG A 788 1.30 -20.99 14.47
N ALA A 789 0.53 -21.80 13.72
CA ALA A 789 0.42 -23.23 13.94
C ALA A 789 1.72 -24.02 13.67
N LEU A 790 2.67 -23.48 12.90
CA LEU A 790 3.96 -24.12 12.59
C LEU A 790 5.07 -23.78 13.60
N ALA A 791 4.84 -22.76 14.43
CA ALA A 791 5.79 -22.21 15.40
C ALA A 791 5.09 -21.78 16.71
N PRO A 792 4.42 -22.72 17.43
CA PRO A 792 3.78 -22.39 18.71
C PRO A 792 4.85 -21.94 19.72
N ASP A 793 4.55 -20.85 20.43
CA ASP A 793 5.35 -20.27 21.52
C ASP A 793 6.79 -19.83 21.18
N ASP A 794 7.21 -19.87 19.90
CA ASP A 794 8.52 -19.41 19.44
C ASP A 794 8.38 -18.28 18.39
N PRO A 795 8.56 -17.00 18.79
CA PRO A 795 8.41 -15.87 17.88
C PRO A 795 9.55 -15.76 16.85
N ASP A 796 10.75 -16.27 17.15
CA ASP A 796 11.84 -16.22 16.16
C ASP A 796 11.60 -17.28 15.09
N LEU A 797 11.14 -18.48 15.48
CA LEU A 797 10.74 -19.52 14.54
C LEU A 797 9.53 -19.07 13.71
N PHE A 798 8.56 -18.38 14.34
CA PHE A 798 7.42 -17.79 13.65
C PHE A 798 7.86 -16.92 12.47
N LEU A 799 8.82 -16.02 12.69
CA LEU A 799 9.33 -15.16 11.62
C LEU A 799 9.88 -15.97 10.43
N GLU A 800 10.52 -17.11 10.68
CA GLU A 800 11.12 -17.91 9.61
C GLU A 800 10.12 -18.73 8.80
N VAL A 801 9.05 -19.20 9.45
CA VAL A 801 7.95 -19.94 8.80
C VAL A 801 6.91 -19.03 8.13
N VAL A 802 6.94 -17.71 8.37
CA VAL A 802 6.22 -16.73 7.54
C VAL A 802 6.75 -16.85 6.11
N ARG A 803 5.88 -17.31 5.20
CA ARG A 803 6.29 -17.67 3.82
C ARG A 803 6.43 -16.46 2.89
N PHE A 804 5.73 -15.36 3.16
CA PHE A 804 5.85 -14.14 2.37
C PHE A 804 7.06 -13.32 2.81
N GLU A 805 7.94 -13.02 1.87
CA GLU A 805 9.15 -12.24 2.15
C GLU A 805 8.82 -10.81 2.57
N GLU A 806 7.84 -10.18 1.92
CA GLU A 806 7.30 -8.87 2.32
C GLU A 806 6.89 -8.87 3.81
N THR A 807 6.11 -9.87 4.24
CA THR A 807 5.64 -9.96 5.64
C THR A 807 6.77 -10.24 6.63
N ARG A 808 7.80 -11.02 6.26
CA ARG A 808 9.02 -11.15 7.08
C ARG A 808 9.72 -9.80 7.22
N ASN A 809 9.94 -9.11 6.11
CA ASN A 809 10.63 -7.82 6.08
C ASN A 809 9.84 -6.73 6.82
N TYR A 810 8.51 -6.77 6.77
CA TYR A 810 7.61 -5.91 7.52
C TYR A 810 7.76 -6.08 9.04
N ILE A 811 7.74 -7.33 9.54
CA ILE A 811 7.96 -7.61 10.98
C ILE A 811 9.36 -7.17 11.40
N ARG A 812 10.39 -7.49 10.61
CA ARG A 812 11.78 -7.07 10.87
C ARG A 812 11.93 -5.55 10.95
N GLY A 813 11.44 -4.83 9.93
CA GLY A 813 11.51 -3.36 9.87
C GLY A 813 10.78 -2.67 11.02
N ILE A 814 9.57 -3.12 11.39
CA ILE A 814 8.86 -2.57 12.55
C ILE A 814 9.61 -2.84 13.86
N TYR A 815 10.27 -4.00 13.99
CA TYR A 815 11.11 -4.31 15.16
C TYR A 815 12.34 -3.40 15.24
N GLU A 816 13.07 -3.25 14.14
CA GLU A 816 14.25 -2.37 14.04
C GLU A 816 13.86 -0.92 14.40
N VAL A 817 12.81 -0.40 13.75
CA VAL A 817 12.24 0.93 14.03
C VAL A 817 11.81 1.06 15.49
N PHE A 818 11.13 0.05 16.05
CA PHE A 818 10.76 0.03 17.46
C PHE A 818 11.95 0.07 18.40
N THR A 819 13.05 -0.64 18.09
CA THR A 819 14.25 -0.59 18.94
C THR A 819 14.88 0.81 18.95
N ILE A 820 14.78 1.55 17.84
CA ILE A 820 15.23 2.94 17.74
C ILE A 820 14.31 3.86 18.54
N TYR A 821 12.99 3.80 18.36
CA TYR A 821 12.03 4.55 19.19
C TYR A 821 12.22 4.25 20.69
N ARG A 822 12.40 2.98 21.04
CA ARG A 822 12.68 2.52 22.42
C ARG A 822 13.93 3.21 22.97
N ARG A 823 15.05 3.21 22.25
CA ARG A 823 16.30 3.86 22.68
C ARG A 823 16.21 5.38 22.80
N LEU A 824 15.56 6.02 21.83
CA LEU A 824 15.51 7.48 21.70
C LEU A 824 14.67 8.12 22.82
N TYR A 825 13.57 7.46 23.18
CA TYR A 825 12.59 7.97 24.13
C TYR A 825 12.61 7.29 25.50
N ASP A 826 13.53 6.34 25.77
CA ASP A 826 13.70 5.72 27.10
C ASP A 826 14.05 6.77 28.18
N ARG A 827 13.39 6.68 29.34
CA ARG A 827 13.68 7.45 30.56
C ARG A 827 13.70 6.57 31.81
N SER A 828 14.02 5.28 31.65
CA SER A 828 14.03 4.29 32.74
C SER A 828 15.30 4.33 33.63
N GLN A 829 16.13 5.38 33.54
CA GLN A 829 17.37 5.58 34.32
C GLN A 829 17.36 6.91 35.08
#